data_AF-A0A3A6R448-F1
#
_entry.id   AF-A0A3A6R448-F1
#
_cell.length_a   1.000
_cell.length_b   1.000
_cell.length_c   1.000
_cell.angle_alpha   90.00
_cell.angle_beta   90.00
_cell.angle_gamma   90.00
#
_symmetry.space_group_name_H-M   'P 1'
#
loop_
_entity.id
_entity.type
_entity.pdbx_description
1 polymer ?
#
loop_
_entity_poly.entity_id
_entity_poly.type
_entity_poly.pdbx_seq_one_letter_code
_entity_poly.pdbx_strand_id
1 'polypeptide(L)'
;MKKTLGATLLLVAGFSLSPVAAAVAENVNIETSANESQWWSTYSVEIQNTSNQDIDMKESTVEFLLPNAINDVNFVSSTLSYPSWTIEHEFTSEGVYHTITYKFDDGVWVKNTLPRDGSFSLSFGLNSQLPDFQSFENSIKFNGSGGGQPPTPEPELDLSILSPIDGQKLVSNEATDITISIAGESASKIEFWVDGSKIAEQSVEQDKTDYSQSWTPSELGFATINVLVFDEKNQQLKQQSVTVEVESDHDFSAPEIRFITPENGATFNKTETVSISVDAFDIDDDLTSVVIEANNAQICEFDAKQSEPFACDWQPSQAGSVTLSAIATDEQNLTNTTSVQIIVTESSNSCGDVAPYQDGISYQVGDRVSNVGEVFSCTVFGWCGNPVWAPGTGHPSYPDAWKDAWQSEGQCDPNAVPDIGLETPANGERLSPNKPFDVIINAVDEDGEIVNVEALLNGKVVATATQPTSSNQYKLTVPGQAEGAYELVTAAYDDKGASAATAPITLAITDQDLVVGLTSPVDGSKFTQGRSIKLAADAESFVGSIQSVTFKVNETELVTLNKAPYEYEWVGAQEGTHTIEAIAINTEGDTLASPVSTIEVQEAKPETGLRDNPDRSITYLTSWGLTNIEELQKSQGDAYFLSFGKWDSNGNIQVTDGMIEPSYNDSWMAPGYQSWTELKHSHPNKTMMVAFGGQTHESMWAYMESPAARESIANGLVEMMSKPYPVYKKNLKPEEMVGECLATNWSGECDYSKYQLAGYVSIDGIDFDYEKAARLTEQENRNLEALIDLIRTKVGKSKLISLTTYHVGADPVECANPSVIENCSFIEPDRSSHHGEVISLLQNTKESVDFFNVMAYDAGKNFKYDVAMANYAKHVGDPSKIVLGATINSQWGPDGRFVETRENNIKRAKWQKAQGYGGFFIWTLGSNTQSLSMQEQVEYFNDMISHN
;
A
#
# COMPACT_ATOMS: atom_id res chain seq x y z
N MET A 1 15.48 44.48 -57.14
CA MET A 1 14.57 43.40 -57.56
C MET A 1 13.37 43.40 -56.63
N LYS A 2 12.17 43.52 -57.20
CA LYS A 2 10.87 43.56 -56.50
C LYS A 2 10.33 42.13 -56.34
N LYS A 3 9.67 41.84 -55.19
CA LYS A 3 8.49 40.97 -54.98
C LYS A 3 8.26 40.86 -53.45
N THR A 4 7.51 41.76 -52.82
CA THR A 4 6.09 41.58 -52.42
C THR A 4 5.76 40.16 -51.96
N LEU A 5 5.70 39.94 -50.63
CA LEU A 5 4.98 38.84 -50.01
C LEU A 5 3.47 39.13 -50.14
N GLY A 6 2.74 38.13 -50.62
CA GLY A 6 1.33 38.19 -50.94
C GLY A 6 0.44 38.16 -49.71
N ALA A 7 -0.69 38.85 -49.87
CA ALA A 7 -1.81 38.88 -48.95
C ALA A 7 -2.36 37.48 -48.66
N THR A 8 -2.50 37.15 -47.39
CA THR A 8 -3.36 36.06 -46.94
C THR A 8 -4.80 36.52 -47.11
N LEU A 9 -5.52 35.84 -48.01
CA LEU A 9 -6.95 36.00 -48.27
C LEU A 9 -7.73 35.98 -46.95
N LEU A 10 -8.44 37.06 -46.64
CA LEU A 10 -9.68 36.99 -45.87
C LEU A 10 -10.67 36.19 -46.74
N LEU A 11 -10.85 34.91 -46.40
CA LEU A 11 -11.99 34.14 -46.87
C LEU A 11 -13.19 34.58 -46.03
N VAL A 12 -13.92 35.55 -46.57
CA VAL A 12 -15.34 35.77 -46.29
C VAL A 12 -16.06 34.53 -46.84
N ALA A 13 -16.18 33.50 -46.02
CA ALA A 13 -17.10 32.41 -46.29
C ALA A 13 -18.47 32.85 -45.74
N GLY A 14 -19.30 33.39 -46.62
CA GLY A 14 -20.73 33.46 -46.36
C GLY A 14 -21.24 32.04 -46.16
N PHE A 15 -21.67 31.72 -44.94
CA PHE A 15 -22.46 30.53 -44.72
C PHE A 15 -23.81 30.72 -45.39
N SER A 16 -24.02 29.88 -46.40
CA SER A 16 -25.31 29.59 -46.98
C SER A 16 -26.29 29.20 -45.88
N LEU A 17 -27.40 29.93 -45.80
CA LEU A 17 -28.63 29.51 -45.15
C LEU A 17 -28.99 28.10 -45.62
N SER A 18 -28.92 27.12 -44.73
CA SER A 18 -29.65 25.85 -44.86
C SER A 18 -30.99 26.01 -44.15
N PRO A 19 -32.13 25.74 -44.83
CA PRO A 19 -33.45 25.98 -44.26
C PRO A 19 -33.99 24.77 -43.49
N VAL A 20 -34.92 25.09 -42.57
CA VAL A 20 -35.93 24.25 -41.89
C VAL A 20 -35.54 23.70 -40.51
N ALA A 21 -35.66 24.56 -39.50
CA ALA A 21 -36.17 24.16 -38.19
C ALA A 21 -37.64 23.76 -38.36
N ALA A 22 -37.99 22.52 -38.02
CA ALA A 22 -39.37 22.03 -38.07
C ALA A 22 -39.93 21.90 -36.66
N ALA A 23 -40.24 23.03 -36.04
CA ALA A 23 -41.32 23.12 -35.07
C ALA A 23 -42.34 24.14 -35.62
N VAL A 24 -43.12 23.73 -36.62
CA VAL A 24 -44.23 24.53 -37.13
C VAL A 24 -45.36 24.44 -36.09
N ALA A 25 -45.35 25.33 -35.10
CA ALA A 25 -46.63 25.79 -34.58
C ALA A 25 -47.32 26.50 -35.77
N GLU A 26 -48.52 26.06 -36.19
CA GLU A 26 -49.19 26.39 -37.47
C GLU A 26 -49.33 27.89 -37.83
N ASN A 27 -48.81 28.80 -36.99
CA ASN A 27 -49.03 30.24 -37.05
C ASN A 27 -47.76 31.10 -36.86
N VAL A 28 -46.57 30.53 -36.59
CA VAL A 28 -45.31 31.28 -36.43
C VAL A 28 -44.13 30.63 -37.13
N ASN A 29 -43.13 31.43 -37.49
CA ASN A 29 -41.78 30.99 -37.86
C ASN A 29 -40.83 31.32 -36.70
N ILE A 30 -39.97 30.37 -36.32
CA ILE A 30 -38.99 30.54 -35.23
C ILE A 30 -37.60 30.43 -35.86
N GLU A 31 -36.80 31.47 -35.68
CA GLU A 31 -35.42 31.53 -36.15
C GLU A 31 -34.46 31.76 -34.99
N THR A 32 -33.34 31.07 -35.01
CA THR A 32 -32.33 31.08 -33.96
C THR A 32 -31.03 31.64 -34.53
N SER A 33 -30.33 32.43 -33.73
CA SER A 33 -28.99 32.89 -34.06
C SER A 33 -28.10 32.86 -32.84
N ALA A 34 -26.82 32.58 -33.07
CA ALA A 34 -25.81 32.51 -32.03
C ALA A 34 -24.61 33.39 -32.42
N ASN A 35 -24.08 34.13 -31.46
CA ASN A 35 -22.78 34.78 -31.56
C ASN A 35 -21.90 34.19 -30.47
N GLU A 36 -21.08 33.23 -30.85
CA GLU A 36 -20.38 32.35 -29.93
C GLU A 36 -18.90 32.71 -29.76
N SER A 37 -18.40 32.55 -28.54
CA SER A 37 -16.98 32.60 -28.25
C SER A 37 -16.63 31.61 -27.14
N GLN A 38 -15.33 31.41 -26.90
CA GLN A 38 -14.85 30.54 -25.83
C GLN A 38 -15.17 31.04 -24.41
N TRP A 39 -15.62 32.29 -24.26
CA TRP A 39 -15.79 32.95 -22.96
C TRP A 39 -17.21 33.48 -22.72
N TRP A 40 -17.90 33.86 -23.79
CA TRP A 40 -19.25 34.41 -23.74
C TRP A 40 -19.95 34.16 -25.07
N SER A 41 -21.08 33.48 -25.02
CA SER A 41 -21.93 33.23 -26.18
C SER A 41 -23.27 33.90 -25.96
N THR A 42 -23.79 34.59 -26.98
CA THR A 42 -25.13 35.18 -26.95
C THR A 42 -26.02 34.45 -27.94
N TYR A 43 -27.17 33.99 -27.45
CA TYR A 43 -28.16 33.29 -28.24
C TYR A 43 -29.40 34.17 -28.38
N SER A 44 -30.02 34.15 -29.56
CA SER A 44 -31.23 34.90 -29.87
C SER A 44 -32.24 34.00 -30.56
N VAL A 45 -33.49 34.09 -30.11
CA VAL A 45 -34.66 33.42 -30.68
C VAL A 45 -35.57 34.51 -31.23
N GLU A 46 -35.77 34.55 -32.54
CA GLU A 46 -36.74 35.42 -33.21
C GLU A 46 -38.01 34.62 -33.55
N ILE A 47 -39.16 35.18 -33.18
CA ILE A 47 -40.48 34.58 -33.43
C ILE A 47 -41.25 35.56 -34.31
N GLN A 48 -41.64 35.09 -35.50
CA GLN A 48 -42.38 35.87 -36.49
C GLN A 48 -43.78 35.28 -36.70
N ASN A 49 -44.82 36.10 -36.62
CA ASN A 49 -46.18 35.68 -36.93
C ASN A 49 -46.36 35.50 -38.45
N THR A 50 -46.51 34.24 -38.88
CA THR A 50 -46.74 33.86 -40.29
C THR A 50 -48.21 33.54 -40.58
N SER A 51 -49.06 33.60 -39.56
CA SER A 51 -50.50 33.34 -39.71
C SER A 51 -51.24 34.49 -40.41
N ASN A 52 -52.46 34.20 -40.84
CA ASN A 52 -53.35 35.20 -41.43
C ASN A 52 -54.12 36.02 -40.37
N GLN A 53 -53.82 35.86 -39.08
CA GLN A 53 -54.48 36.55 -37.97
C GLN A 53 -53.44 37.17 -37.02
N ASP A 54 -53.85 38.15 -36.24
CA ASP A 54 -52.99 38.68 -35.17
C ASP A 54 -52.97 37.69 -34.00
N ILE A 55 -51.80 37.48 -33.38
CA ILE A 55 -51.65 36.60 -32.22
C ILE A 55 -51.79 37.44 -30.94
N ASP A 56 -52.67 37.03 -30.02
CA ASP A 56 -52.75 37.64 -28.70
C ASP A 56 -51.53 37.20 -27.87
N MET A 57 -50.76 38.18 -27.40
CA MET A 57 -49.53 37.96 -26.64
C MET A 57 -49.75 38.01 -25.12
N LYS A 58 -50.97 38.30 -24.66
CA LYS A 58 -51.30 38.30 -23.23
C LYS A 58 -51.11 36.89 -22.65
N GLU A 59 -50.17 36.73 -21.73
CA GLU A 59 -49.81 35.45 -21.10
C GLU A 59 -49.26 34.40 -22.09
N SER A 60 -48.74 34.86 -23.23
CA SER A 60 -48.02 33.97 -24.16
C SER A 60 -46.75 33.41 -23.52
N THR A 61 -46.40 32.18 -23.89
CA THR A 61 -45.17 31.53 -23.41
C THR A 61 -44.17 31.23 -24.52
N VAL A 62 -42.89 31.39 -24.19
CA VAL A 62 -41.77 30.83 -24.96
C VAL A 62 -41.08 29.84 -24.07
N GLU A 63 -40.96 28.61 -24.57
CA GLU A 63 -40.39 27.49 -23.83
C GLU A 63 -39.19 26.95 -24.57
N PHE A 64 -38.12 26.57 -23.88
CA PHE A 64 -36.95 25.95 -24.48
C PHE A 64 -36.10 25.24 -23.41
N LEU A 65 -35.23 24.35 -23.84
CA LEU A 65 -34.35 23.57 -22.99
C LEU A 65 -32.91 24.10 -23.11
N LEU A 66 -32.26 24.38 -21.98
CA LEU A 66 -30.82 24.64 -21.94
C LEU A 66 -30.14 23.69 -20.96
N PRO A 67 -28.83 23.42 -21.11
CA PRO A 67 -28.08 22.62 -20.14
C PRO A 67 -28.09 23.20 -18.72
N ASN A 68 -28.30 24.51 -18.58
CA ASN A 68 -28.29 25.22 -17.30
C ASN A 68 -29.43 26.26 -17.22
N ALA A 69 -29.88 26.55 -15.99
CA ALA A 69 -30.88 27.58 -15.74
C ALA A 69 -30.37 28.98 -16.16
N ILE A 70 -31.23 29.79 -16.78
CA ILE A 70 -30.98 31.20 -17.08
C ILE A 70 -32.07 32.03 -16.41
N ASN A 71 -31.68 33.17 -15.84
CA ASN A 71 -32.58 34.06 -15.12
C ASN A 71 -32.73 35.43 -15.80
N ASP A 72 -31.85 35.73 -16.75
CA ASP A 72 -31.82 37.00 -17.46
C ASP A 72 -32.03 36.79 -18.96
N VAL A 73 -32.99 37.53 -19.49
CA VAL A 73 -33.29 37.57 -20.92
C VAL A 73 -33.55 39.00 -21.37
N ASN A 74 -33.30 39.28 -22.63
CA ASN A 74 -33.56 40.56 -23.27
C ASN A 74 -34.65 40.41 -24.33
N PHE A 75 -35.61 41.33 -24.32
CA PHE A 75 -36.73 41.35 -25.26
C PHE A 75 -36.62 42.55 -26.21
N VAL A 76 -36.76 42.30 -27.52
CA VAL A 76 -36.73 43.33 -28.56
C VAL A 76 -37.93 43.12 -29.50
N SER A 77 -38.72 44.16 -29.74
CA SER A 77 -39.76 44.14 -30.77
C SER A 77 -39.95 45.53 -31.38
N SER A 78 -40.34 45.57 -32.66
CA SER A 78 -40.77 46.79 -33.35
C SER A 78 -42.29 46.94 -33.43
N THR A 79 -43.03 45.89 -33.07
CA THR A 79 -44.48 45.78 -33.23
C THR A 79 -45.24 45.69 -31.90
N LEU A 80 -44.61 45.16 -30.86
CA LEU A 80 -45.15 45.05 -29.50
C LEU A 80 -44.61 46.15 -28.57
N SER A 81 -45.39 46.49 -27.53
CA SER A 81 -44.88 47.25 -26.39
C SER A 81 -43.94 46.39 -25.55
N TYR A 82 -43.09 46.99 -24.70
CA TYR A 82 -42.19 46.22 -23.85
C TYR A 82 -43.00 45.48 -22.76
N PRO A 83 -42.94 44.13 -22.69
CA PRO A 83 -43.67 43.36 -21.68
C PRO A 83 -42.90 43.28 -20.36
N SER A 84 -43.60 42.87 -19.31
CA SER A 84 -42.97 42.20 -18.16
C SER A 84 -42.98 40.69 -18.39
N TRP A 85 -42.14 39.92 -17.71
CA TRP A 85 -42.15 38.46 -17.84
C TRP A 85 -41.78 37.74 -16.54
N THR A 86 -42.12 36.47 -16.47
CA THR A 86 -41.63 35.52 -15.47
C THR A 86 -40.93 34.37 -16.19
N ILE A 87 -39.88 33.81 -15.58
CA ILE A 87 -39.18 32.62 -16.07
C ILE A 87 -39.36 31.53 -15.01
N GLU A 88 -39.92 30.40 -15.42
CA GLU A 88 -40.04 29.20 -14.58
C GLU A 88 -39.05 28.15 -15.07
N HIS A 89 -38.49 27.38 -14.13
CA HIS A 89 -37.51 26.33 -14.41
C HIS A 89 -38.05 24.97 -13.99
N GLU A 90 -38.03 24.03 -14.92
CA GLU A 90 -38.27 22.62 -14.63
C GLU A 90 -36.99 21.85 -14.93
N PHE A 91 -36.38 21.28 -13.89
CA PHE A 91 -35.12 20.54 -14.02
C PHE A 91 -35.42 19.11 -14.45
N THR A 92 -34.90 18.72 -15.60
CA THR A 92 -35.05 17.38 -16.18
C THR A 92 -33.68 16.74 -16.36
N SER A 93 -33.65 15.44 -16.68
CA SER A 93 -32.41 14.73 -17.03
C SER A 93 -31.77 15.25 -18.33
N GLU A 94 -32.52 15.95 -19.17
CA GLU A 94 -32.06 16.49 -20.46
C GLU A 94 -31.53 17.93 -20.36
N GLY A 95 -31.77 18.60 -19.23
CA GLY A 95 -31.38 19.99 -18.99
C GLY A 95 -32.39 20.71 -18.11
N VAL A 96 -32.38 22.04 -18.16
CA VAL A 96 -33.37 22.89 -17.51
C VAL A 96 -34.34 23.39 -18.58
N TYR A 97 -35.62 23.10 -18.42
CA TYR A 97 -36.68 23.64 -19.25
C TYR A 97 -37.06 25.02 -18.72
N HIS A 98 -37.04 26.02 -19.59
CA HIS A 98 -37.37 27.40 -19.26
C HIS A 98 -38.71 27.74 -19.86
N THR A 99 -39.67 28.16 -19.03
CA THR A 99 -40.95 28.69 -19.50
C THR A 99 -40.99 30.20 -19.22
N ILE A 100 -40.86 31.00 -20.28
CA ILE A 100 -40.95 32.47 -20.20
C ILE A 100 -42.38 32.88 -20.49
N THR A 101 -43.06 33.46 -19.51
CA THR A 101 -44.44 33.95 -19.66
C THR A 101 -44.45 35.47 -19.77
N TYR A 102 -44.96 36.01 -20.88
CA TYR A 102 -45.03 37.46 -21.11
C TYR A 102 -46.35 38.07 -20.61
N LYS A 103 -46.25 39.21 -19.93
CA LYS A 103 -47.37 39.97 -19.38
C LYS A 103 -47.33 41.43 -19.85
N PHE A 104 -48.45 41.88 -20.41
CA PHE A 104 -48.63 43.23 -20.92
C PHE A 104 -49.66 43.99 -20.07
N ASP A 105 -49.35 45.24 -19.73
CA ASP A 105 -50.26 46.10 -18.97
C ASP A 105 -51.54 46.42 -19.75
N ASP A 106 -52.64 46.64 -19.02
CA ASP A 106 -53.90 47.07 -19.62
C ASP A 106 -53.89 48.59 -19.89
N GLY A 107 -53.69 48.97 -21.15
CA GLY A 107 -53.73 50.36 -21.59
C GLY A 107 -53.97 50.48 -23.10
N VAL A 108 -54.72 51.50 -23.51
CA VAL A 108 -55.10 51.72 -24.93
C VAL A 108 -53.91 52.02 -25.86
N TRP A 109 -52.74 52.33 -25.26
CA TRP A 109 -51.48 52.59 -25.96
C TRP A 109 -50.52 51.39 -25.96
N VAL A 110 -50.85 50.31 -25.24
CA VAL A 110 -50.05 49.08 -25.15
C VAL A 110 -50.37 48.18 -26.35
N LYS A 111 -49.35 47.86 -27.14
CA LYS A 111 -49.46 46.91 -28.26
C LYS A 111 -49.13 45.50 -27.75
N ASN A 112 -50.17 44.70 -27.53
CA ASN A 112 -50.10 43.33 -26.98
C ASN A 112 -50.61 42.26 -27.96
N THR A 113 -50.78 42.62 -29.23
CA THR A 113 -51.11 41.70 -30.31
C THR A 113 -49.98 41.71 -31.32
N LEU A 114 -49.41 40.55 -31.62
CA LEU A 114 -48.36 40.40 -32.62
C LEU A 114 -49.01 40.36 -34.01
N PRO A 115 -48.91 41.43 -34.82
CA PRO A 115 -49.60 41.51 -36.10
C PRO A 115 -49.01 40.54 -37.12
N ARG A 116 -49.77 40.24 -38.17
CA ARG A 116 -49.24 39.49 -39.33
C ARG A 116 -47.91 40.07 -39.82
N ASP A 117 -46.95 39.18 -40.10
CA ASP A 117 -45.57 39.47 -40.51
C ASP A 117 -44.73 40.23 -39.45
N GLY A 118 -45.29 40.52 -38.27
CA GLY A 118 -44.59 41.12 -37.14
C GLY A 118 -43.74 40.08 -36.39
N SER A 119 -42.61 40.51 -35.83
CA SER A 119 -41.72 39.68 -35.03
C SER A 119 -41.33 40.31 -33.69
N PHE A 120 -40.85 39.46 -32.78
CA PHE A 120 -40.08 39.84 -31.60
C PHE A 120 -38.93 38.88 -31.42
N SER A 121 -37.91 39.31 -30.68
CA SER A 121 -36.73 38.51 -30.38
C SER A 121 -36.47 38.48 -28.89
N LEU A 122 -36.12 37.29 -28.40
CA LEU A 122 -35.57 37.01 -27.09
C LEU A 122 -34.07 36.77 -27.25
N SER A 123 -33.23 37.35 -26.40
CA SER A 123 -31.80 36.98 -26.34
C SER A 123 -31.31 36.77 -24.92
N PHE A 124 -30.35 35.85 -24.76
CA PHE A 124 -29.73 35.52 -23.49
C PHE A 124 -28.26 35.15 -23.67
N GLY A 125 -27.48 35.26 -22.60
CA GLY A 125 -26.05 34.99 -22.61
C GLY A 125 -25.68 33.74 -21.80
N LEU A 126 -24.69 33.00 -22.27
CA LEU A 126 -24.07 31.87 -21.58
C LEU A 126 -22.55 32.07 -21.48
N ASN A 127 -21.95 31.56 -20.41
CA ASN A 127 -20.49 31.63 -20.17
C ASN A 127 -19.69 30.56 -20.96
N SER A 128 -20.36 29.85 -21.87
CA SER A 128 -19.78 28.84 -22.75
C SER A 128 -20.63 28.71 -24.02
N GLN A 129 -20.16 27.92 -24.99
CA GLN A 129 -20.99 27.47 -26.11
C GLN A 129 -22.02 26.45 -25.64
N LEU A 130 -23.18 26.42 -26.29
CA LEU A 130 -24.13 25.34 -26.15
C LEU A 130 -23.52 24.08 -26.78
N PRO A 131 -23.35 22.99 -26.00
CA PRO A 131 -22.73 21.77 -26.49
C PRO A 131 -23.56 21.12 -27.61
N ASP A 132 -24.89 21.31 -27.58
CA ASP A 132 -25.80 20.91 -28.64
C ASP A 132 -26.77 22.06 -28.96
N PHE A 133 -26.35 22.92 -29.88
CA PHE A 133 -27.18 24.03 -30.36
C PHE A 133 -28.44 23.52 -31.08
N GLN A 134 -28.36 22.37 -31.76
CA GLN A 134 -29.49 21.82 -32.53
C GLN A 134 -30.60 21.32 -31.60
N SER A 135 -30.26 20.68 -30.48
CA SER A 135 -31.23 20.29 -29.46
C SER A 135 -31.87 21.49 -28.79
N PHE A 136 -31.12 22.57 -28.55
CA PHE A 136 -31.70 23.84 -28.12
C PHE A 136 -32.71 24.37 -29.14
N GLU A 137 -32.37 24.45 -30.44
CA GLU A 137 -33.30 24.89 -31.49
C GLU A 137 -34.57 24.04 -31.55
N ASN A 138 -34.43 22.72 -31.45
CA ASN A 138 -35.53 21.77 -31.52
C ASN A 138 -36.44 21.80 -30.28
N SER A 139 -35.94 22.30 -29.15
CA SER A 139 -36.69 22.40 -27.90
C SER A 139 -37.64 23.60 -27.85
N ILE A 140 -37.46 24.58 -28.74
CA ILE A 140 -38.17 25.86 -28.66
C ILE A 140 -39.64 25.69 -29.01
N LYS A 141 -40.52 26.10 -28.10
CA LYS A 141 -41.97 26.16 -28.31
C LYS A 141 -42.47 27.57 -28.03
N PHE A 142 -43.45 28.00 -28.82
CA PHE A 142 -44.15 29.26 -28.61
C PHE A 142 -45.65 29.00 -28.52
N ASN A 143 -46.27 29.41 -27.42
CA ASN A 143 -47.70 29.29 -27.18
C ASN A 143 -48.33 30.68 -27.08
N GLY A 144 -49.00 31.12 -28.13
CA GLY A 144 -49.91 32.27 -28.13
C GLY A 144 -51.36 31.79 -28.08
N SER A 145 -52.21 32.41 -27.25
CA SER A 145 -53.60 31.99 -27.07
C SER A 145 -54.45 32.26 -28.33
N GLY A 146 -54.51 31.28 -29.23
CA GLY A 146 -55.23 31.34 -30.49
C GLY A 146 -55.05 30.12 -31.41
N GLY A 147 -55.20 28.90 -30.91
CA GLY A 147 -55.17 27.67 -31.72
C GLY A 147 -55.26 26.43 -30.84
N GLY A 148 -56.29 25.59 -31.06
CA GLY A 148 -56.60 24.43 -30.21
C GLY A 148 -55.49 23.38 -30.19
N GLN A 149 -55.43 22.63 -29.10
CA GLN A 149 -54.48 21.54 -28.82
C GLN A 149 -54.57 20.40 -29.86
N PRO A 150 -53.42 19.97 -30.44
CA PRO A 150 -53.27 18.60 -30.94
C PRO A 150 -51.87 18.01 -30.63
N PRO A 151 -51.66 16.74 -31.01
CA PRO A 151 -51.67 15.58 -30.12
C PRO A 151 -50.45 15.49 -29.19
N THR A 152 -50.60 14.72 -28.11
CA THR A 152 -49.48 14.17 -27.34
C THR A 152 -48.52 13.45 -28.30
N PRO A 153 -47.21 13.77 -28.32
CA PRO A 153 -46.24 12.90 -28.97
C PRO A 153 -46.33 11.52 -28.33
N GLU A 154 -46.41 10.45 -29.13
CA GLU A 154 -46.03 9.13 -28.62
C GLU A 154 -44.62 9.26 -28.04
N PRO A 155 -44.36 8.74 -26.82
CA PRO A 155 -43.02 8.80 -26.24
C PRO A 155 -42.06 8.11 -27.21
N GLU A 156 -41.13 8.89 -27.75
CA GLU A 156 -40.05 8.40 -28.58
C GLU A 156 -39.29 7.34 -27.77
N LEU A 157 -38.99 6.20 -28.39
CA LEU A 157 -38.32 5.11 -27.69
C LEU A 157 -36.93 5.58 -27.20
N ASP A 158 -36.78 5.72 -25.90
CA ASP A 158 -35.50 5.96 -25.25
C ASP A 158 -34.84 4.65 -24.83
N LEU A 159 -33.52 4.61 -24.96
CA LEU A 159 -32.66 3.48 -24.57
C LEU A 159 -31.40 4.09 -23.96
N SER A 160 -31.14 3.74 -22.70
CA SER A 160 -29.95 4.14 -21.95
C SER A 160 -29.29 2.92 -21.31
N ILE A 161 -28.00 2.69 -21.55
CA ILE A 161 -27.16 1.78 -20.76
C ILE A 161 -26.75 2.49 -19.47
N LEU A 162 -27.20 1.98 -18.33
CA LEU A 162 -26.94 2.53 -16.99
C LEU A 162 -25.65 1.95 -16.39
N SER A 163 -25.35 0.69 -16.69
CA SER A 163 -24.11 0.01 -16.32
C SER A 163 -23.83 -1.15 -17.29
N PRO A 164 -22.57 -1.44 -17.61
CA PRO A 164 -21.39 -0.63 -17.31
C PRO A 164 -21.36 0.68 -18.11
N ILE A 165 -20.60 1.68 -17.64
CA ILE A 165 -20.38 2.95 -18.36
C ILE A 165 -19.16 2.88 -19.27
N ASP A 166 -19.07 3.78 -20.26
CA ASP A 166 -17.94 3.82 -21.21
C ASP A 166 -16.62 4.10 -20.47
N GLY A 167 -15.61 3.28 -20.75
CA GLY A 167 -14.31 3.28 -20.07
C GLY A 167 -14.30 2.62 -18.70
N GLN A 168 -15.41 2.03 -18.22
CA GLN A 168 -15.44 1.34 -16.94
C GLN A 168 -14.48 0.14 -16.94
N LYS A 169 -13.68 0.03 -15.88
CA LYS A 169 -12.85 -1.14 -15.61
C LYS A 169 -13.68 -2.25 -14.96
N LEU A 170 -13.54 -3.47 -15.46
CA LEU A 170 -14.22 -4.67 -14.99
C LEU A 170 -13.19 -5.75 -14.64
N VAL A 171 -13.55 -6.64 -13.71
CA VAL A 171 -12.68 -7.72 -13.26
C VAL A 171 -13.00 -9.00 -14.02
N SER A 172 -11.97 -9.68 -14.52
CA SER A 172 -12.13 -10.97 -15.20
C SER A 172 -12.74 -12.03 -14.27
N ASN A 173 -13.68 -12.81 -14.80
CA ASN A 173 -14.44 -13.86 -14.10
C ASN A 173 -15.43 -13.37 -13.02
N GLU A 174 -15.58 -12.06 -12.83
CA GLU A 174 -16.65 -11.50 -12.01
C GLU A 174 -17.91 -11.21 -12.83
N ALA A 175 -19.08 -11.59 -12.32
CA ALA A 175 -20.34 -11.31 -13.00
C ALA A 175 -20.64 -9.80 -12.97
N THR A 176 -20.72 -9.19 -14.16
CA THR A 176 -21.11 -7.80 -14.36
C THR A 176 -22.53 -7.72 -14.88
N ASP A 177 -23.38 -6.95 -14.22
CA ASP A 177 -24.75 -6.73 -14.68
C ASP A 177 -24.83 -5.58 -15.69
N ILE A 178 -25.21 -5.91 -16.93
CA ILE A 178 -25.55 -4.94 -17.96
C ILE A 178 -26.97 -4.47 -17.70
N THR A 179 -27.11 -3.27 -17.11
CA THR A 179 -28.39 -2.65 -16.78
C THR A 179 -28.73 -1.57 -17.77
N ILE A 180 -29.98 -1.55 -18.23
CA ILE A 180 -30.49 -0.59 -19.19
C ILE A 180 -31.85 -0.06 -18.75
N SER A 181 -32.16 1.16 -19.17
CA SER A 181 -33.50 1.74 -19.07
C SER A 181 -34.05 1.99 -20.48
N ILE A 182 -35.29 1.58 -20.70
CA ILE A 182 -36.04 1.72 -21.95
C ILE A 182 -37.37 2.40 -21.62
N ALA A 183 -37.67 3.51 -22.29
CA ALA A 183 -38.93 4.22 -22.14
C ALA A 183 -39.60 4.40 -23.51
N GLY A 184 -40.83 3.92 -23.68
CA GLY A 184 -41.60 4.05 -24.93
C GLY A 184 -42.41 2.80 -25.27
N GLU A 185 -43.57 2.96 -25.90
CA GLU A 185 -44.55 1.86 -26.10
C GLU A 185 -44.26 0.97 -27.33
N SER A 186 -43.26 1.31 -28.14
CA SER A 186 -42.98 0.62 -29.42
C SER A 186 -42.03 -0.58 -29.30
N ALA A 187 -41.33 -0.74 -28.17
CA ALA A 187 -40.36 -1.82 -27.99
C ALA A 187 -41.03 -3.13 -27.57
N SER A 188 -40.61 -4.24 -28.19
CA SER A 188 -41.12 -5.58 -27.87
C SER A 188 -40.01 -6.57 -27.46
N LYS A 189 -38.75 -6.30 -27.85
CA LYS A 189 -37.64 -7.23 -27.68
C LYS A 189 -36.31 -6.49 -27.53
N ILE A 190 -35.44 -6.99 -26.66
CA ILE A 190 -34.10 -6.47 -26.34
C ILE A 190 -33.09 -7.58 -26.62
N GLU A 191 -31.96 -7.24 -27.25
CA GLU A 191 -30.84 -8.15 -27.39
C GLU A 191 -29.57 -7.54 -26.77
N PHE A 192 -28.86 -8.34 -25.99
CA PHE A 192 -27.58 -8.00 -25.37
C PHE A 192 -26.44 -8.70 -26.10
N TRP A 193 -25.43 -7.94 -26.51
CA TRP A 193 -24.30 -8.42 -27.29
C TRP A 193 -22.98 -7.95 -26.68
N VAL A 194 -21.96 -8.80 -26.72
CA VAL A 194 -20.58 -8.49 -26.32
C VAL A 194 -19.64 -8.92 -27.44
N ASP A 195 -18.79 -8.00 -27.91
CA ASP A 195 -17.80 -8.25 -28.98
C ASP A 195 -18.35 -8.99 -30.21
N GLY A 196 -19.59 -8.63 -30.58
CA GLY A 196 -20.30 -9.22 -31.73
C GLY A 196 -20.96 -10.58 -31.47
N SER A 197 -20.93 -11.09 -30.23
CA SER A 197 -21.63 -12.31 -29.80
C SER A 197 -22.90 -11.98 -29.00
N LYS A 198 -24.05 -12.54 -29.37
CA LYS A 198 -25.30 -12.37 -28.61
C LYS A 198 -25.24 -13.19 -27.33
N ILE A 199 -25.30 -12.53 -26.18
CA ILE A 199 -25.27 -13.17 -24.86
C ILE A 199 -26.67 -13.42 -24.31
N ALA A 200 -27.66 -12.59 -24.67
CA ALA A 200 -29.05 -12.77 -24.23
C ALA A 200 -30.06 -12.04 -25.12
N GLU A 201 -31.33 -12.42 -24.96
CA GLU A 201 -32.50 -11.76 -25.54
C GLU A 201 -33.62 -11.74 -24.49
N GLN A 202 -34.33 -10.63 -24.37
CA GLN A 202 -35.43 -10.44 -23.41
C GLN A 202 -36.65 -9.82 -24.11
N SER A 203 -37.86 -10.20 -23.72
CA SER A 203 -39.10 -9.54 -24.16
C SER A 203 -39.39 -8.31 -23.32
N VAL A 204 -39.90 -7.25 -23.93
CA VAL A 204 -40.31 -6.02 -23.23
C VAL A 204 -41.71 -6.23 -22.64
N GLU A 205 -41.85 -5.96 -21.35
CA GLU A 205 -43.10 -6.08 -20.60
C GLU A 205 -43.76 -4.70 -20.41
N GLN A 206 -45.09 -4.67 -20.41
CA GLN A 206 -45.87 -3.46 -20.15
C GLN A 206 -45.56 -2.92 -18.75
N ASP A 207 -45.29 -1.61 -18.64
CA ASP A 207 -44.94 -0.89 -17.41
C ASP A 207 -43.57 -1.21 -16.79
N LYS A 208 -42.68 -1.93 -17.50
CA LYS A 208 -41.30 -2.19 -17.06
C LYS A 208 -40.30 -1.42 -17.92
N THR A 209 -39.60 -0.48 -17.28
CA THR A 209 -38.60 0.38 -17.93
C THR A 209 -37.19 -0.16 -17.81
N ASP A 210 -36.85 -0.87 -16.74
CA ASP A 210 -35.48 -1.31 -16.51
C ASP A 210 -35.27 -2.80 -16.77
N TYR A 211 -34.19 -3.14 -17.47
CA TYR A 211 -33.80 -4.50 -17.80
C TYR A 211 -32.35 -4.73 -17.37
N SER A 212 -32.04 -5.95 -16.95
CA SER A 212 -30.69 -6.33 -16.55
C SER A 212 -30.32 -7.65 -17.18
N GLN A 213 -29.07 -7.78 -17.60
CA GLN A 213 -28.48 -9.02 -18.07
C GLN A 213 -27.08 -9.17 -17.49
N SER A 214 -26.86 -10.26 -16.76
CA SER A 214 -25.53 -10.59 -16.25
C SER A 214 -24.62 -11.12 -17.35
N TRP A 215 -23.37 -10.67 -17.35
CA TRP A 215 -22.30 -11.08 -18.22
C TRP A 215 -21.01 -11.25 -17.42
N THR A 216 -20.32 -12.37 -17.59
CA THR A 216 -19.03 -12.63 -16.95
C THR A 216 -17.92 -12.54 -18.01
N PRO A 217 -17.04 -11.52 -17.99
CA PRO A 217 -15.93 -11.40 -18.92
C PRO A 217 -14.87 -12.46 -18.65
N SER A 218 -14.51 -13.23 -19.66
CA SER A 218 -13.47 -14.28 -19.58
C SER A 218 -12.16 -13.94 -20.30
N GLU A 219 -12.15 -12.84 -21.07
CA GLU A 219 -10.98 -12.38 -21.84
C GLU A 219 -10.55 -10.99 -21.34
N LEU A 220 -9.24 -10.79 -21.18
CA LEU A 220 -8.65 -9.52 -20.75
C LEU A 220 -8.58 -8.50 -21.90
N GLY A 221 -8.62 -7.21 -21.56
CA GLY A 221 -8.55 -6.10 -22.52
C GLY A 221 -9.91 -5.45 -22.78
N PHE A 222 -10.02 -4.69 -23.89
CA PHE A 222 -11.24 -3.95 -24.18
C PHE A 222 -12.35 -4.85 -24.73
N ALA A 223 -13.54 -4.77 -24.14
CA ALA A 223 -14.75 -5.41 -24.62
C ALA A 223 -15.81 -4.35 -24.98
N THR A 224 -16.56 -4.58 -26.06
CA THR A 224 -17.66 -3.69 -26.49
C THR A 224 -19.01 -4.33 -26.21
N ILE A 225 -19.80 -3.71 -25.33
CA ILE A 225 -21.17 -4.11 -25.04
C ILE A 225 -22.11 -3.33 -25.95
N ASN A 226 -23.00 -4.03 -26.63
CA ASN A 226 -24.02 -3.46 -27.51
C ASN A 226 -25.41 -3.93 -27.06
N VAL A 227 -26.34 -3.00 -26.94
CA VAL A 227 -27.74 -3.28 -26.62
C VAL A 227 -28.62 -2.80 -27.77
N LEU A 228 -29.43 -3.71 -28.32
CA LEU A 228 -30.32 -3.46 -29.45
C LEU A 228 -31.77 -3.67 -29.04
N VAL A 229 -32.67 -2.79 -29.49
CA VAL A 229 -34.11 -2.87 -29.19
C VAL A 229 -34.91 -2.98 -30.48
N PHE A 230 -35.95 -3.83 -30.50
CA PHE A 230 -36.75 -4.19 -31.67
C PHE A 230 -38.26 -4.08 -31.43
N ASP A 231 -39.02 -3.82 -32.50
CA ASP A 231 -40.48 -3.86 -32.51
C ASP A 231 -41.04 -5.28 -32.70
N GLU A 232 -42.37 -5.43 -32.64
CA GLU A 232 -43.06 -6.73 -32.78
C GLU A 232 -42.84 -7.39 -34.16
N LYS A 233 -42.37 -6.64 -35.17
CA LYS A 233 -42.06 -7.14 -36.51
C LYS A 233 -40.58 -7.52 -36.64
N ASN A 234 -39.82 -7.52 -35.55
CA ASN A 234 -38.36 -7.70 -35.49
C ASN A 234 -37.58 -6.64 -36.29
N GLN A 235 -38.11 -5.43 -36.42
CA GLN A 235 -37.36 -4.28 -36.95
C GLN A 235 -36.59 -3.61 -35.80
N GLN A 236 -35.30 -3.37 -35.99
CA GLN A 236 -34.47 -2.66 -35.01
C GLN A 236 -34.95 -1.20 -34.89
N LEU A 237 -35.27 -0.80 -33.67
CA LEU A 237 -35.73 0.54 -33.33
C LEU A 237 -34.60 1.44 -32.86
N LYS A 238 -33.72 0.93 -31.98
CA LYS A 238 -32.61 1.71 -31.38
C LYS A 238 -31.45 0.79 -31.00
N GLN A 239 -30.26 1.37 -30.87
CA GLN A 239 -29.08 0.69 -30.35
C GLN A 239 -28.22 1.66 -29.53
N GLN A 240 -27.48 1.13 -28.57
CA GLN A 240 -26.44 1.84 -27.82
C GLN A 240 -25.27 0.91 -27.54
N SER A 241 -24.09 1.50 -27.37
CA SER A 241 -22.84 0.77 -27.12
C SER A 241 -22.04 1.45 -26.02
N VAL A 242 -21.32 0.67 -25.24
CA VAL A 242 -20.28 1.12 -24.28
C VAL A 242 -19.05 0.23 -24.44
N THR A 243 -17.87 0.80 -24.25
CA THR A 243 -16.60 0.07 -24.22
C THR A 243 -16.12 -0.05 -22.77
N VAL A 244 -15.68 -1.22 -22.35
CA VAL A 244 -15.16 -1.48 -21.00
C VAL A 244 -13.77 -2.10 -21.09
N GLU A 245 -12.94 -1.93 -20.06
CA GLU A 245 -11.61 -2.55 -19.96
C GLU A 245 -11.64 -3.67 -18.92
N VAL A 246 -11.28 -4.90 -19.32
CA VAL A 246 -11.27 -6.06 -18.42
C VAL A 246 -9.84 -6.33 -17.93
N GLU A 247 -9.65 -6.28 -16.61
CA GLU A 247 -8.37 -6.50 -15.92
C GLU A 247 -8.42 -7.75 -15.01
N SER A 248 -7.27 -8.27 -14.59
CA SER A 248 -7.17 -9.42 -13.66
C SER A 248 -7.27 -8.96 -12.20
N ASP A 249 -7.88 -9.78 -11.33
CA ASP A 249 -8.13 -9.46 -9.91
C ASP A 249 -6.90 -9.59 -8.99
N HIS A 250 -5.85 -10.33 -9.36
CA HIS A 250 -4.77 -10.67 -8.43
C HIS A 250 -3.38 -10.30 -8.94
N ASP A 251 -2.63 -9.57 -8.10
CA ASP A 251 -1.16 -9.60 -8.08
C ASP A 251 -0.75 -10.86 -7.30
N PHE A 252 -0.23 -11.87 -8.00
CA PHE A 252 0.21 -13.13 -7.37
C PHE A 252 1.56 -12.95 -6.67
N SER A 253 1.65 -13.42 -5.42
CA SER A 253 2.87 -13.42 -4.61
C SER A 253 3.43 -14.83 -4.51
N ALA A 254 4.76 -14.98 -4.50
CA ALA A 254 5.37 -16.28 -4.28
C ALA A 254 5.40 -16.64 -2.78
N PRO A 255 5.33 -17.93 -2.40
CA PRO A 255 5.31 -18.37 -1.01
C PRO A 255 6.55 -17.98 -0.20
N GLU A 256 6.41 -17.88 1.12
CA GLU A 256 7.54 -17.82 2.06
C GLU A 256 7.80 -19.18 2.71
N ILE A 257 9.08 -19.53 2.93
CA ILE A 257 9.46 -20.80 3.58
C ILE A 257 10.74 -20.66 4.41
N ARG A 258 10.76 -21.27 5.61
CA ARG A 258 11.94 -21.36 6.50
C ARG A 258 12.01 -22.69 7.26
N PHE A 259 13.24 -23.12 7.60
CA PHE A 259 13.45 -24.25 8.50
C PHE A 259 13.19 -23.86 9.96
N ILE A 260 12.46 -24.73 10.69
CA ILE A 260 12.39 -24.70 12.15
C ILE A 260 13.44 -25.67 12.72
N THR A 261 13.50 -26.89 12.19
CA THR A 261 14.53 -27.90 12.52
C THR A 261 14.90 -28.71 11.27
N PRO A 262 16.15 -29.21 11.14
CA PRO A 262 17.29 -28.99 12.03
C PRO A 262 17.93 -27.60 11.84
N GLU A 263 18.71 -27.15 12.82
CA GLU A 263 19.55 -25.95 12.69
C GLU A 263 20.71 -26.19 11.71
N ASN A 264 21.16 -25.13 11.04
CA ASN A 264 22.31 -25.21 10.14
C ASN A 264 23.59 -25.60 10.92
N GLY A 265 24.27 -26.65 10.47
CA GLY A 265 25.46 -27.24 11.08
C GLY A 265 25.17 -28.37 12.09
N ALA A 266 23.91 -28.77 12.29
CA ALA A 266 23.57 -29.86 13.22
C ALA A 266 24.23 -31.19 12.82
N THR A 267 24.62 -32.00 13.81
CA THR A 267 25.28 -33.30 13.62
C THR A 267 24.39 -34.43 14.10
N PHE A 268 24.28 -35.50 13.31
CA PHE A 268 23.50 -36.70 13.59
C PHE A 268 24.32 -37.96 13.32
N ASN A 269 24.09 -39.04 14.07
CA ASN A 269 24.62 -40.35 13.69
C ASN A 269 23.79 -40.95 12.55
N LYS A 270 24.39 -41.77 11.69
CA LYS A 270 23.71 -42.48 10.59
C LYS A 270 22.58 -43.42 11.08
N THR A 271 22.67 -43.85 12.33
CA THR A 271 21.63 -44.66 12.98
C THR A 271 20.51 -43.81 13.61
N GLU A 272 20.68 -42.50 13.69
CA GLU A 272 19.67 -41.56 14.21
C GLU A 272 18.70 -41.11 13.11
N THR A 273 17.50 -40.79 13.54
CA THR A 273 16.48 -40.17 12.71
C THR A 273 16.55 -38.66 12.87
N VAL A 274 16.63 -37.94 11.75
CA VAL A 274 16.61 -36.47 11.69
C VAL A 274 15.16 -36.00 11.62
N SER A 275 14.70 -35.27 12.63
CA SER A 275 13.38 -34.64 12.60
C SER A 275 13.43 -33.29 11.90
N ILE A 276 12.75 -33.20 10.76
CA ILE A 276 12.70 -32.02 9.90
C ILE A 276 11.34 -31.36 10.07
N SER A 277 11.33 -30.05 10.30
CA SER A 277 10.12 -29.23 10.36
C SER A 277 10.37 -27.90 9.67
N VAL A 278 9.44 -27.51 8.80
CA VAL A 278 9.50 -26.24 8.08
C VAL A 278 8.22 -25.44 8.31
N ASP A 279 8.35 -24.12 8.24
CA ASP A 279 7.26 -23.16 8.33
C ASP A 279 7.13 -22.53 6.95
N ALA A 280 5.97 -22.68 6.31
CA ALA A 280 5.69 -22.17 4.98
C ALA A 280 4.31 -21.52 4.97
N PHE A 281 4.20 -20.36 4.34
CA PHE A 281 2.92 -19.66 4.20
C PHE A 281 2.89 -18.88 2.89
N ASP A 282 1.69 -18.68 2.35
CA ASP A 282 1.45 -17.70 1.30
C ASP A 282 0.56 -16.57 1.83
N ILE A 283 0.79 -15.34 1.36
CA ILE A 283 0.04 -14.16 1.77
C ILE A 283 -1.34 -14.06 1.10
N ASP A 284 -1.53 -14.70 -0.05
CA ASP A 284 -2.83 -14.86 -0.72
C ASP A 284 -3.55 -16.19 -0.36
N ASP A 285 -2.98 -16.96 0.59
CA ASP A 285 -3.55 -18.17 1.21
C ASP A 285 -3.82 -19.31 0.21
N ASP A 286 -3.01 -19.44 -0.86
CA ASP A 286 -3.20 -20.45 -1.89
C ASP A 286 -2.05 -21.48 -2.02
N LEU A 287 -1.19 -21.57 -1.01
CA LEU A 287 -0.11 -22.55 -0.91
C LEU A 287 -0.59 -23.97 -1.29
N THR A 288 0.05 -24.61 -2.27
CA THR A 288 -0.36 -25.93 -2.77
C THR A 288 0.52 -27.06 -2.27
N SER A 289 1.84 -26.89 -2.26
CA SER A 289 2.76 -27.97 -1.87
C SER A 289 4.02 -27.50 -1.19
N VAL A 290 4.54 -28.37 -0.32
CA VAL A 290 5.86 -28.22 0.31
C VAL A 290 6.66 -29.50 0.06
N VAL A 291 7.83 -29.37 -0.56
CA VAL A 291 8.73 -30.49 -0.86
C VAL A 291 10.03 -30.33 -0.09
N ILE A 292 10.50 -31.41 0.54
CA ILE A 292 11.78 -31.45 1.25
C ILE A 292 12.71 -32.44 0.56
N GLU A 293 13.94 -32.03 0.28
CA GLU A 293 14.96 -32.82 -0.39
C GLU A 293 16.26 -32.91 0.43
N ALA A 294 16.98 -34.02 0.33
CA ALA A 294 18.34 -34.18 0.82
C ALA A 294 19.28 -34.41 -0.36
N ASN A 295 20.27 -33.54 -0.56
CA ASN A 295 21.21 -33.60 -1.68
C ASN A 295 20.51 -33.77 -3.05
N ASN A 296 19.40 -33.03 -3.25
CA ASN A 296 18.53 -33.06 -4.44
C ASN A 296 17.71 -34.37 -4.62
N ALA A 297 17.59 -35.19 -3.57
CA ALA A 297 16.69 -36.33 -3.56
C ALA A 297 15.50 -36.05 -2.64
N GLN A 298 14.28 -36.09 -3.19
CA GLN A 298 13.05 -35.88 -2.43
C GLN A 298 12.93 -36.87 -1.27
N ILE A 299 12.70 -36.33 -0.08
CA ILE A 299 12.47 -37.04 1.17
C ILE A 299 10.98 -37.08 1.47
N CYS A 300 10.34 -35.90 1.44
CA CYS A 300 8.97 -35.68 1.87
C CYS A 300 8.28 -34.71 0.91
N GLU A 301 6.97 -34.86 0.77
CA GLU A 301 6.09 -33.98 0.00
C GLU A 301 4.78 -33.86 0.76
N PHE A 302 4.31 -32.63 0.93
CA PHE A 302 3.09 -32.30 1.64
C PHE A 302 2.13 -31.59 0.68
N ASP A 303 0.87 -32.00 0.72
CA ASP A 303 -0.24 -31.20 0.21
C ASP A 303 -0.59 -30.17 1.30
N ALA A 304 -0.34 -28.89 0.99
CA ALA A 304 -0.51 -27.80 1.95
C ALA A 304 -1.97 -27.59 2.37
N LYS A 305 -2.94 -28.05 1.57
CA LYS A 305 -4.36 -28.00 1.93
C LYS A 305 -4.77 -29.09 2.94
N GLN A 306 -3.89 -30.05 3.22
CA GLN A 306 -4.19 -31.21 4.07
C GLN A 306 -3.25 -31.43 5.25
N SER A 307 -2.11 -30.71 5.30
CA SER A 307 -1.01 -31.03 6.22
C SER A 307 -0.46 -29.78 6.88
N GLU A 308 -0.69 -29.62 8.20
CA GLU A 308 0.05 -28.69 9.05
C GLU A 308 0.26 -29.33 10.45
N PRO A 309 1.48 -29.29 11.03
CA PRO A 309 2.71 -28.68 10.50
C PRO A 309 3.40 -29.50 9.40
N PHE A 310 4.22 -28.85 8.58
CA PHE A 310 5.07 -29.49 7.56
C PHE A 310 6.30 -30.14 8.22
N ALA A 311 6.13 -31.36 8.72
CA ALA A 311 7.18 -32.07 9.43
C ALA A 311 7.30 -33.54 8.99
N CYS A 312 8.53 -34.03 8.89
CA CYS A 312 8.81 -35.43 8.65
C CYS A 312 10.14 -35.87 9.26
N ASP A 313 10.26 -37.19 9.43
CA ASP A 313 11.44 -37.84 9.94
C ASP A 313 12.24 -38.47 8.79
N TRP A 314 13.54 -38.23 8.76
CA TRP A 314 14.44 -38.73 7.72
C TRP A 314 15.63 -39.47 8.33
N GLN A 315 15.92 -40.67 7.85
CA GLN A 315 17.13 -41.40 8.26
C GLN A 315 18.21 -41.34 7.17
N PRO A 316 19.41 -40.83 7.48
CA PRO A 316 20.50 -40.77 6.50
C PRO A 316 20.97 -42.14 6.02
N SER A 317 21.25 -42.29 4.73
CA SER A 317 21.76 -43.54 4.14
C SER A 317 23.28 -43.66 4.14
N GLN A 318 24.01 -42.55 4.33
CA GLN A 318 25.47 -42.48 4.32
C GLN A 318 25.96 -41.37 5.27
N ALA A 319 27.15 -41.55 5.83
CA ALA A 319 27.85 -40.50 6.56
C ALA A 319 28.40 -39.42 5.61
N GLY A 320 28.58 -38.20 6.11
CA GLY A 320 29.04 -37.03 5.35
C GLY A 320 28.16 -35.80 5.55
N SER A 321 28.51 -34.71 4.85
CA SER A 321 27.68 -33.48 4.82
C SER A 321 26.46 -33.68 3.92
N VAL A 322 25.31 -33.18 4.36
CA VAL A 322 24.02 -33.27 3.66
C VAL A 322 23.39 -31.88 3.60
N THR A 323 23.02 -31.43 2.40
CA THR A 323 22.18 -30.24 2.22
C THR A 323 20.73 -30.65 2.22
N LEU A 324 19.95 -30.11 3.17
CA LEU A 324 18.49 -30.19 3.16
C LEU A 324 17.93 -28.95 2.48
N SER A 325 17.04 -29.13 1.51
CA SER A 325 16.33 -28.05 0.80
C SER A 325 14.83 -28.19 1.02
N ALA A 326 14.15 -27.08 1.24
CA ALA A 326 12.70 -27.02 1.33
C ALA A 326 12.15 -26.04 0.29
N ILE A 327 11.14 -26.49 -0.46
CA ILE A 327 10.55 -25.77 -1.59
C ILE A 327 9.05 -25.63 -1.33
N ALA A 328 8.54 -24.41 -1.30
CA ALA A 328 7.11 -24.12 -1.26
C ALA A 328 6.61 -23.73 -2.66
N THR A 329 5.39 -24.12 -3.03
CA THR A 329 4.76 -23.83 -4.32
C THR A 329 3.29 -23.44 -4.12
N ASP A 330 2.85 -22.38 -4.80
CA ASP A 330 1.47 -21.86 -4.77
C ASP A 330 0.57 -22.46 -5.88
N GLU A 331 -0.64 -21.92 -6.07
CA GLU A 331 -1.59 -22.39 -7.09
C GLU A 331 -1.27 -21.88 -8.51
N GLN A 332 -0.40 -20.87 -8.64
CA GLN A 332 0.10 -20.34 -9.91
C GLN A 332 1.46 -20.93 -10.33
N ASN A 333 2.02 -21.84 -9.53
CA ASN A 333 3.35 -22.44 -9.66
C ASN A 333 4.52 -21.46 -9.43
N LEU A 334 4.34 -20.37 -8.68
CA LEU A 334 5.48 -19.64 -8.15
C LEU A 334 6.06 -20.44 -6.98
N THR A 335 7.37 -20.35 -6.82
CA THR A 335 8.12 -21.17 -5.87
C THR A 335 9.13 -20.36 -5.11
N ASN A 336 9.36 -20.73 -3.86
CA ASN A 336 10.47 -20.23 -3.05
C ASN A 336 11.23 -21.39 -2.42
N THR A 337 12.54 -21.21 -2.17
CA THR A 337 13.42 -22.29 -1.70
C THR A 337 14.37 -21.80 -0.62
N THR A 338 14.54 -22.62 0.42
CA THR A 338 15.50 -22.41 1.51
C THR A 338 16.29 -23.69 1.77
N SER A 339 17.48 -23.58 2.38
CA SER A 339 18.36 -24.73 2.63
C SER A 339 19.15 -24.61 3.94
N VAL A 340 19.44 -25.76 4.57
CA VAL A 340 20.38 -25.91 5.70
C VAL A 340 21.36 -27.05 5.43
N GLN A 341 22.58 -27.00 5.98
CA GLN A 341 23.55 -28.10 5.94
C GLN A 341 23.61 -28.84 7.28
N ILE A 342 23.71 -30.17 7.25
CA ILE A 342 23.89 -31.01 8.44
C ILE A 342 25.02 -32.02 8.23
N ILE A 343 25.57 -32.58 9.31
CA ILE A 343 26.68 -33.57 9.29
C ILE A 343 26.18 -34.93 9.79
N VAL A 344 26.48 -36.00 9.05
CA VAL A 344 26.14 -37.38 9.44
C VAL A 344 27.40 -38.19 9.77
N THR A 345 27.47 -38.82 10.94
CA THR A 345 28.61 -39.63 11.43
C THR A 345 28.32 -41.14 11.44
N GLU A 346 29.33 -42.00 11.26
CA GLU A 346 29.18 -43.47 11.42
C GLU A 346 29.15 -43.86 12.91
N SER A 347 28.45 -44.94 13.27
CA SER A 347 28.40 -45.48 14.64
C SER A 347 29.10 -46.84 14.72
N SER A 348 30.12 -47.02 15.56
CA SER A 348 30.77 -48.31 15.81
C SER A 348 30.56 -48.77 17.27
N ASN A 349 29.80 -49.85 17.47
CA ASN A 349 29.74 -50.60 18.74
C ASN A 349 30.20 -52.04 18.47
N SER A 350 31.48 -52.35 18.68
CA SER A 350 32.05 -53.71 18.57
C SER A 350 32.75 -54.10 19.87
N CYS A 351 32.40 -55.25 20.46
CA CYS A 351 32.97 -55.75 21.72
C CYS A 351 34.18 -56.70 21.53
N GLY A 352 34.93 -56.51 20.44
CA GLY A 352 36.03 -57.40 20.04
C GLY A 352 35.58 -58.86 19.82
N ASP A 353 36.42 -59.83 20.21
CA ASP A 353 36.18 -61.28 20.05
C ASP A 353 35.16 -61.88 21.06
N VAL A 354 34.54 -61.06 21.91
CA VAL A 354 33.62 -61.54 22.96
C VAL A 354 32.23 -61.80 22.39
N ALA A 355 31.87 -63.08 22.26
CA ALA A 355 30.59 -63.50 21.71
C ALA A 355 29.38 -62.95 22.50
N PRO A 356 28.25 -62.64 21.82
CA PRO A 356 27.04 -62.17 22.48
C PRO A 356 26.43 -63.25 23.38
N TYR A 357 25.83 -62.83 24.49
CA TYR A 357 25.08 -63.69 25.39
C TYR A 357 23.90 -64.37 24.67
N GLN A 358 23.66 -65.65 24.96
CA GLN A 358 22.57 -66.44 24.42
C GLN A 358 21.87 -67.24 25.51
N ASP A 359 20.54 -67.12 25.53
CA ASP A 359 19.69 -67.87 26.46
C ASP A 359 19.79 -69.39 26.28
N GLY A 360 19.91 -70.11 27.39
CA GLY A 360 19.95 -71.57 27.42
C GLY A 360 21.32 -72.19 27.18
N ILE A 361 22.35 -71.39 26.87
CA ILE A 361 23.73 -71.86 26.72
C ILE A 361 24.40 -71.99 28.08
N SER A 362 24.96 -73.16 28.39
CA SER A 362 25.64 -73.37 29.67
C SER A 362 27.05 -72.76 29.67
N TYR A 363 27.20 -71.61 30.30
CA TYR A 363 28.49 -70.95 30.52
C TYR A 363 29.23 -71.51 31.76
N GLN A 364 30.55 -71.65 31.65
CA GLN A 364 31.46 -71.96 32.75
C GLN A 364 31.84 -70.71 33.53
N VAL A 365 32.23 -70.86 34.80
CA VAL A 365 32.77 -69.74 35.58
C VAL A 365 34.02 -69.20 34.91
N GLY A 366 34.04 -67.90 34.63
CA GLY A 366 35.09 -67.20 33.88
C GLY A 366 34.83 -67.01 32.39
N ASP A 367 33.79 -67.64 31.82
CA ASP A 367 33.38 -67.37 30.43
C ASP A 367 32.90 -65.92 30.30
N ARG A 368 33.28 -65.26 29.20
CA ARG A 368 32.97 -63.86 28.91
C ARG A 368 31.91 -63.78 27.81
N VAL A 369 30.93 -62.91 27.97
CA VAL A 369 29.90 -62.62 26.97
C VAL A 369 29.64 -61.12 26.89
N SER A 370 29.22 -60.64 25.72
CA SER A 370 28.72 -59.28 25.54
C SER A 370 27.20 -59.25 25.67
N ASN A 371 26.66 -58.26 26.37
CA ASN A 371 25.23 -57.94 26.36
C ASN A 371 25.04 -56.46 26.67
N VAL A 372 24.01 -55.81 26.10
CA VAL A 372 23.66 -54.40 26.38
C VAL A 372 24.86 -53.42 26.41
N GLY A 373 25.85 -53.60 25.53
CA GLY A 373 27.03 -52.72 25.42
C GLY A 373 28.13 -52.93 26.47
N GLU A 374 28.00 -53.93 27.35
CA GLU A 374 29.02 -54.29 28.35
C GLU A 374 29.52 -55.73 28.18
N VAL A 375 30.72 -55.99 28.72
CA VAL A 375 31.28 -57.34 28.84
C VAL A 375 31.02 -57.87 30.25
N PHE A 376 30.50 -59.08 30.34
CA PHE A 376 30.21 -59.76 31.59
C PHE A 376 30.96 -61.08 31.69
N SER A 377 31.50 -61.40 32.86
CA SER A 377 32.07 -62.72 33.15
C SER A 377 31.21 -63.53 34.10
N CYS A 378 31.01 -64.80 33.76
CA CYS A 378 30.18 -65.72 34.52
C CYS A 378 30.84 -66.02 35.87
N THR A 379 30.12 -65.82 36.98
CA THR A 379 30.64 -66.08 38.33
C THR A 379 30.05 -67.33 38.96
N VAL A 380 28.89 -67.81 38.47
CA VAL A 380 28.18 -68.98 39.02
C VAL A 380 27.82 -69.99 37.95
N PHE A 381 28.48 -71.16 38.00
CA PHE A 381 28.23 -72.26 37.07
C PHE A 381 26.76 -72.70 37.06
N GLY A 382 26.18 -72.85 35.86
CA GLY A 382 24.81 -73.32 35.63
C GLY A 382 23.72 -72.26 35.79
N TRP A 383 24.05 -71.06 36.32
CA TRP A 383 23.11 -69.94 36.44
C TRP A 383 23.24 -68.98 35.27
N CYS A 384 24.47 -68.73 34.82
CA CYS A 384 24.80 -67.82 33.73
C CYS A 384 24.04 -68.14 32.43
N GLY A 385 23.67 -69.39 32.17
CA GLY A 385 22.92 -69.77 30.97
C GLY A 385 21.41 -69.62 31.04
N ASN A 386 20.87 -69.23 32.20
CA ASN A 386 19.43 -69.17 32.42
C ASN A 386 18.93 -67.73 32.21
N PRO A 387 17.88 -67.52 31.39
CA PRO A 387 17.35 -66.18 31.05
C PRO A 387 17.00 -65.28 32.24
N VAL A 388 16.68 -65.87 33.41
CA VAL A 388 16.40 -65.10 34.64
C VAL A 388 17.59 -64.23 35.05
N TRP A 389 18.80 -64.68 34.74
CA TRP A 389 20.06 -64.01 35.06
C TRP A 389 20.76 -63.44 33.81
N ALA A 390 20.02 -63.15 32.74
CA ALA A 390 20.60 -62.56 31.53
C ALA A 390 21.46 -61.32 31.88
N PRO A 391 22.76 -61.28 31.52
CA PRO A 391 23.70 -60.27 32.00
C PRO A 391 23.27 -58.86 31.59
N GLY A 392 23.26 -57.90 32.52
CA GLY A 392 22.88 -56.50 32.26
C GLY A 392 21.37 -56.21 32.15
N THR A 393 20.52 -57.22 31.96
CA THR A 393 19.06 -57.04 31.82
C THR A 393 18.23 -57.73 32.90
N GLY A 394 18.63 -58.94 33.34
CA GLY A 394 17.90 -59.74 34.32
C GLY A 394 16.47 -60.10 33.89
N HIS A 395 15.68 -60.64 34.81
CA HIS A 395 14.26 -60.91 34.58
C HIS A 395 13.43 -59.62 34.73
N PRO A 396 12.34 -59.40 33.96
CA PRO A 396 11.52 -58.19 34.06
C PRO A 396 11.00 -57.86 35.46
N SER A 397 10.73 -58.89 36.28
CA SER A 397 10.30 -58.73 37.69
C SER A 397 11.45 -58.55 38.69
N TYR A 398 12.70 -58.83 38.28
CA TYR A 398 13.90 -58.80 39.10
C TYR A 398 15.11 -58.33 38.26
N PRO A 399 15.16 -57.03 37.89
CA PRO A 399 16.14 -56.51 36.93
C PRO A 399 17.59 -56.60 37.42
N ASP A 400 17.81 -56.69 38.73
CA ASP A 400 19.15 -56.85 39.32
C ASP A 400 19.61 -58.31 39.46
N ALA A 401 18.75 -59.29 39.14
CA ALA A 401 19.04 -60.71 39.38
C ALA A 401 20.36 -61.15 38.73
N TRP A 402 20.69 -60.61 37.55
CA TRP A 402 21.92 -60.95 36.82
C TRP A 402 23.20 -60.76 37.64
N LYS A 403 23.23 -59.83 38.61
CA LYS A 403 24.38 -59.57 39.48
C LYS A 403 24.73 -60.76 40.38
N ASP A 404 23.79 -61.69 40.56
CA ASP A 404 24.01 -62.92 41.33
C ASP A 404 24.78 -63.99 40.54
N ALA A 405 24.82 -63.90 39.20
CA ALA A 405 25.46 -64.89 38.32
C ALA A 405 26.57 -64.31 37.43
N TRP A 406 26.63 -62.99 37.28
CA TRP A 406 27.56 -62.30 36.39
C TRP A 406 28.26 -61.14 37.10
N GLN A 407 29.52 -60.94 36.75
CA GLN A 407 30.29 -59.75 37.11
C GLN A 407 30.44 -58.88 35.86
N SER A 408 30.08 -57.59 35.94
CA SER A 408 30.41 -56.62 34.89
C SER A 408 31.93 -56.40 34.90
N GLU A 409 32.56 -56.56 33.74
CA GLU A 409 33.99 -56.30 33.53
C GLU A 409 34.27 -54.95 32.91
N GLY A 410 33.22 -54.17 32.61
CA GLY A 410 33.30 -52.86 31.98
C GLY A 410 32.48 -52.78 30.70
N GLN A 411 32.30 -51.55 30.22
CA GLN A 411 31.76 -51.27 28.89
C GLN A 411 32.67 -51.92 27.83
N CYS A 412 32.09 -52.34 26.72
CA CYS A 412 32.88 -52.86 25.60
C CYS A 412 33.97 -51.84 25.24
N ASP A 413 35.21 -52.31 25.08
CA ASP A 413 36.34 -51.45 24.73
C ASP A 413 36.02 -50.82 23.37
N PRO A 414 35.77 -49.50 23.27
CA PRO A 414 35.64 -48.88 21.98
C PRO A 414 36.99 -49.10 21.32
N ASN A 415 37.00 -49.72 20.13
CA ASN A 415 38.17 -49.69 19.26
C ASN A 415 38.80 -48.29 19.36
N ALA A 416 40.05 -48.21 19.81
CA ALA A 416 40.60 -46.93 20.20
C ALA A 416 40.70 -46.09 18.93
N VAL A 417 40.01 -44.95 18.90
CA VAL A 417 40.04 -44.10 17.70
C VAL A 417 41.48 -43.66 17.43
N PRO A 418 41.91 -43.57 16.16
CA PRO A 418 43.21 -43.02 15.81
C PRO A 418 43.49 -41.66 16.46
N ASP A 419 44.71 -41.42 16.94
CA ASP A 419 45.18 -40.08 17.25
C ASP A 419 45.69 -39.42 15.96
N ILE A 420 45.10 -38.29 15.58
CA ILE A 420 45.39 -37.57 14.33
C ILE A 420 45.72 -36.10 14.61
N GLY A 421 46.82 -35.62 14.04
CA GLY A 421 47.24 -34.22 14.09
C GLY A 421 47.59 -33.68 12.71
N LEU A 422 47.00 -32.55 12.33
CA LEU A 422 47.37 -31.79 11.13
C LEU A 422 48.65 -30.98 11.38
N GLU A 423 49.68 -31.19 10.56
CA GLU A 423 50.92 -30.42 10.61
C GLU A 423 50.93 -29.28 9.58
N THR A 424 50.51 -29.57 8.35
CA THR A 424 50.36 -28.57 7.29
C THR A 424 49.17 -28.91 6.39
N PRO A 425 48.44 -27.93 5.84
CA PRO A 425 48.61 -26.49 6.00
C PRO A 425 48.15 -25.95 7.38
N ALA A 426 48.56 -24.73 7.72
CA ALA A 426 48.11 -24.02 8.93
C ALA A 426 46.74 -23.34 8.69
N ASN A 427 46.01 -23.08 9.78
CA ASN A 427 44.75 -22.34 9.70
C ASN A 427 44.97 -20.92 9.14
N GLY A 428 44.21 -20.56 8.10
CA GLY A 428 44.33 -19.30 7.37
C GLY A 428 45.46 -19.25 6.35
N GLU A 429 46.15 -20.36 6.08
CA GLU A 429 47.27 -20.37 5.14
C GLU A 429 46.83 -19.97 3.71
N ARG A 430 47.61 -19.06 3.09
CA ARG A 430 47.43 -18.63 1.70
C ARG A 430 48.07 -19.63 0.76
N LEU A 431 47.27 -20.20 -0.14
CA LEU A 431 47.70 -21.14 -1.17
C LEU A 431 47.40 -20.57 -2.55
N SER A 432 48.23 -20.89 -3.54
CA SER A 432 48.03 -20.39 -4.91
C SER A 432 46.92 -21.17 -5.64
N PRO A 433 46.02 -20.48 -6.36
CA PRO A 433 44.96 -21.13 -7.12
C PRO A 433 45.53 -22.04 -8.22
N ASN A 434 44.80 -23.12 -8.50
CA ASN A 434 45.10 -24.13 -9.52
C ASN A 434 46.49 -24.79 -9.38
N LYS A 435 47.10 -24.75 -8.19
CA LYS A 435 48.35 -25.45 -7.88
C LYS A 435 48.10 -26.53 -6.83
N PRO A 436 48.62 -27.76 -7.04
CA PRO A 436 48.54 -28.77 -6.00
C PRO A 436 49.35 -28.34 -4.78
N PHE A 437 48.89 -28.75 -3.60
CA PHE A 437 49.56 -28.50 -2.33
C PHE A 437 49.57 -29.77 -1.48
N ASP A 438 50.47 -29.82 -0.50
CA ASP A 438 50.65 -30.99 0.34
C ASP A 438 49.96 -30.80 1.68
N VAL A 439 49.14 -31.79 2.07
CA VAL A 439 48.59 -31.95 3.41
C VAL A 439 49.44 -32.99 4.13
N ILE A 440 50.02 -32.59 5.25
CA ILE A 440 50.87 -33.44 6.07
C ILE A 440 50.17 -33.63 7.41
N ILE A 441 49.95 -34.88 7.77
CA ILE A 441 49.31 -35.26 9.02
C ILE A 441 50.12 -36.34 9.72
N ASN A 442 50.08 -36.32 11.05
CA ASN A 442 50.59 -37.38 11.90
C ASN A 442 49.40 -38.19 12.41
N ALA A 443 49.36 -39.49 12.10
CA ALA A 443 48.30 -40.40 12.54
C ALA A 443 48.89 -41.65 13.18
N VAL A 444 48.39 -42.03 14.35
CA VAL A 444 48.78 -43.26 15.05
C VAL A 444 47.55 -43.93 15.65
N ASP A 445 47.55 -45.25 15.68
CA ASP A 445 46.57 -46.05 16.39
C ASP A 445 47.31 -46.84 17.48
N GLU A 446 46.80 -46.80 18.71
CA GLU A 446 47.41 -47.46 19.87
C GLU A 446 47.09 -48.96 19.94
N ASP A 447 45.95 -49.39 19.41
CA ASP A 447 45.49 -50.78 19.47
C ASP A 447 45.40 -51.47 18.11
N GLY A 448 45.69 -50.77 17.01
CA GLY A 448 45.67 -51.29 15.63
C GLY A 448 46.66 -50.63 14.67
N GLU A 449 46.34 -50.69 13.37
CA GLU A 449 47.06 -50.05 12.29
C GLU A 449 46.15 -49.06 11.52
N ILE A 450 46.71 -47.91 11.11
CA ILE A 450 46.01 -46.97 10.24
C ILE A 450 45.90 -47.55 8.81
N VAL A 451 44.68 -47.77 8.35
CA VAL A 451 44.36 -48.26 7.00
C VAL A 451 44.48 -47.17 5.95
N ASN A 452 43.90 -46.00 6.24
CA ASN A 452 43.99 -44.85 5.35
C ASN A 452 43.76 -43.53 6.08
N VAL A 453 44.22 -42.47 5.44
CA VAL A 453 43.97 -41.10 5.82
C VAL A 453 43.38 -40.38 4.62
N GLU A 454 42.39 -39.53 4.86
CA GLU A 454 41.73 -38.69 3.87
C GLU A 454 41.90 -37.22 4.20
N ALA A 455 42.06 -36.40 3.16
CA ALA A 455 41.91 -34.95 3.22
C ALA A 455 40.60 -34.58 2.53
N LEU A 456 39.75 -33.87 3.25
CA LEU A 456 38.43 -33.43 2.83
C LEU A 456 38.43 -31.91 2.68
N LEU A 457 38.06 -31.41 1.50
CA LEU A 457 37.79 -29.99 1.28
C LEU A 457 36.29 -29.77 1.14
N ASN A 458 35.72 -28.88 1.96
CA ASN A 458 34.28 -28.60 2.01
C ASN A 458 33.46 -29.91 2.11
N GLY A 459 33.89 -30.83 2.98
CA GLY A 459 33.27 -32.14 3.19
C GLY A 459 33.52 -33.20 2.11
N LYS A 460 34.21 -32.88 1.00
CA LYS A 460 34.51 -33.83 -0.08
C LYS A 460 35.93 -34.37 0.04
N VAL A 461 36.09 -35.69 0.03
CA VAL A 461 37.42 -36.33 -0.06
C VAL A 461 38.11 -35.92 -1.37
N VAL A 462 39.26 -35.26 -1.25
CA VAL A 462 40.06 -34.78 -2.40
C VAL A 462 41.41 -35.48 -2.53
N ALA A 463 41.89 -36.10 -1.47
CA ALA A 463 43.10 -36.92 -1.49
C ALA A 463 43.04 -38.00 -0.41
N THR A 464 43.67 -39.15 -0.68
CA THR A 464 43.77 -40.28 0.24
C THR A 464 45.20 -40.81 0.24
N ALA A 465 45.71 -41.18 1.42
CA ALA A 465 46.97 -41.90 1.57
C ALA A 465 46.73 -43.18 2.39
N THR A 466 47.21 -44.32 1.88
CA THR A 466 47.05 -45.64 2.54
C THR A 466 48.35 -46.16 3.14
N GLN A 467 49.43 -45.39 3.07
CA GLN A 467 50.76 -45.75 3.56
C GLN A 467 51.47 -44.50 4.09
N PRO A 468 52.18 -44.59 5.24
CA PRO A 468 52.91 -43.46 5.78
C PRO A 468 54.15 -43.14 4.93
N THR A 469 54.46 -41.85 4.83
CA THR A 469 55.67 -41.32 4.19
C THR A 469 56.90 -41.44 5.08
N SER A 470 56.74 -41.31 6.41
CA SER A 470 57.79 -41.61 7.40
C SER A 470 57.19 -41.87 8.78
N SER A 471 57.53 -43.00 9.42
CA SER A 471 56.91 -43.48 10.68
C SER A 471 55.38 -43.33 10.67
N ASN A 472 54.85 -42.30 11.34
CA ASN A 472 53.41 -42.05 11.55
C ASN A 472 52.89 -40.87 10.69
N GLN A 473 53.73 -40.32 9.82
CA GLN A 473 53.41 -39.13 9.01
C GLN A 473 52.92 -39.52 7.62
N TYR A 474 51.73 -39.08 7.26
CA TYR A 474 51.12 -39.28 5.95
C TYR A 474 51.13 -37.97 5.16
N LYS A 475 51.51 -38.08 3.88
CA LYS A 475 51.54 -36.97 2.94
C LYS A 475 50.47 -37.19 1.87
N LEU A 476 49.50 -36.30 1.83
CA LEU A 476 48.44 -36.28 0.83
C LEU A 476 48.69 -35.09 -0.11
N THR A 477 48.82 -35.34 -1.41
CA THR A 477 48.91 -34.26 -2.40
C THR A 477 47.51 -33.93 -2.88
N VAL A 478 46.99 -32.79 -2.43
CA VAL A 478 45.67 -32.29 -2.81
C VAL A 478 45.78 -31.63 -4.20
N PRO A 479 44.91 -31.99 -5.17
CA PRO A 479 44.88 -31.33 -6.48
C PRO A 479 44.63 -29.83 -6.34
N GLY A 480 45.14 -29.03 -7.28
CA GLY A 480 44.92 -27.59 -7.26
C GLY A 480 43.44 -27.22 -7.33
N GLN A 481 43.03 -26.29 -6.48
CA GLN A 481 41.65 -25.83 -6.38
C GLN A 481 41.48 -24.45 -7.02
N ALA A 482 40.26 -24.14 -7.43
CA ALA A 482 39.93 -22.80 -7.91
C ALA A 482 40.07 -21.76 -6.78
N GLU A 483 40.12 -20.48 -7.13
CA GLU A 483 40.15 -19.41 -6.14
C GLU A 483 38.93 -19.47 -5.19
N GLY A 484 39.15 -19.27 -3.89
CA GLY A 484 38.10 -19.29 -2.88
C GLY A 484 38.58 -19.66 -1.48
N ALA A 485 37.67 -19.59 -0.52
CA ALA A 485 37.86 -20.12 0.82
C ALA A 485 37.43 -21.60 0.86
N TYR A 486 38.25 -22.44 1.47
CA TYR A 486 37.96 -23.87 1.62
C TYR A 486 38.13 -24.28 3.08
N GLU A 487 37.24 -25.11 3.58
CA GLU A 487 37.40 -25.79 4.86
C GLU A 487 38.15 -27.10 4.63
N LEU A 488 39.28 -27.30 5.31
CA LEU A 488 40.02 -28.56 5.32
C LEU A 488 39.77 -29.32 6.62
N VAL A 489 39.31 -30.56 6.47
CA VAL A 489 39.25 -31.58 7.53
C VAL A 489 40.10 -32.76 7.08
N THR A 490 40.86 -33.36 8.00
CA THR A 490 41.57 -34.62 7.73
C THR A 490 41.03 -35.71 8.63
N ALA A 491 40.92 -36.93 8.11
CA ALA A 491 40.38 -38.08 8.83
C ALA A 491 41.32 -39.29 8.68
N ALA A 492 41.54 -40.03 9.76
CA ALA A 492 42.27 -41.30 9.76
C ALA A 492 41.32 -42.44 10.14
N TYR A 493 41.52 -43.60 9.51
CA TYR A 493 40.71 -44.80 9.69
C TYR A 493 41.63 -45.98 10.02
N ASP A 494 41.25 -46.80 11.00
CA ASP A 494 42.03 -47.97 11.43
C ASP A 494 41.54 -49.30 10.81
N ASP A 495 42.23 -50.39 11.15
CA ASP A 495 41.99 -51.74 10.67
C ASP A 495 40.78 -52.44 11.31
N LYS A 496 40.19 -51.82 12.34
CA LYS A 496 39.03 -52.30 13.09
C LYS A 496 37.78 -51.45 12.87
N GLY A 497 37.87 -50.45 12.00
CA GLY A 497 36.77 -49.62 11.52
C GLY A 497 36.43 -48.41 12.39
N ALA A 498 37.28 -47.98 13.33
CA ALA A 498 37.13 -46.66 13.94
C ALA A 498 37.89 -45.59 13.16
N SER A 499 37.52 -44.35 13.42
CA SER A 499 38.08 -43.19 12.74
C SER A 499 38.10 -41.97 13.66
N ALA A 500 39.04 -41.08 13.37
CA ALA A 500 39.13 -39.77 14.01
C ALA A 500 39.38 -38.71 12.95
N ALA A 501 38.91 -37.49 13.21
CA ALA A 501 39.11 -36.36 12.33
C ALA A 501 39.70 -35.17 13.09
N THR A 502 40.43 -34.31 12.38
CA THR A 502 40.92 -33.04 12.92
C THR A 502 39.80 -32.02 13.01
N ALA A 503 39.98 -31.01 13.87
CA ALA A 503 39.16 -29.81 13.80
C ALA A 503 39.29 -29.16 12.40
N PRO A 504 38.20 -28.58 11.86
CA PRO A 504 38.26 -27.88 10.59
C PRO A 504 39.21 -26.68 10.67
N ILE A 505 39.97 -26.47 9.61
CA ILE A 505 40.73 -25.23 9.40
C ILE A 505 40.30 -24.56 8.10
N THR A 506 40.39 -23.25 8.03
CA THR A 506 40.11 -22.49 6.81
C THR A 506 41.37 -22.30 5.99
N LEU A 507 41.28 -22.50 4.68
CA LEU A 507 42.34 -22.24 3.71
C LEU A 507 41.89 -21.10 2.78
N ALA A 508 42.80 -20.16 2.52
CA ALA A 508 42.58 -19.10 1.54
C ALA A 508 43.32 -19.45 0.25
N ILE A 509 42.61 -19.94 -0.76
CA ILE A 509 43.19 -20.24 -2.06
C ILE A 509 43.03 -19.00 -2.94
N THR A 510 44.03 -18.13 -2.96
CA THR A 510 43.99 -16.87 -3.72
C THR A 510 45.39 -16.36 -4.04
N ASP A 511 45.52 -15.75 -5.22
CA ASP A 511 46.69 -14.95 -5.60
C ASP A 511 46.50 -13.45 -5.33
N GLN A 512 45.38 -13.04 -4.73
CA GLN A 512 45.14 -11.66 -4.30
C GLN A 512 45.90 -11.34 -3.00
N ASP A 513 46.44 -10.12 -2.94
CA ASP A 513 47.25 -9.65 -1.81
C ASP A 513 46.42 -8.98 -0.71
N LEU A 514 45.18 -8.60 -1.02
CA LEU A 514 44.19 -8.00 -0.15
C LEU A 514 42.87 -8.72 -0.40
N VAL A 515 42.13 -9.05 0.66
CA VAL A 515 40.76 -9.60 0.57
C VAL A 515 39.81 -8.77 1.42
N VAL A 516 38.59 -8.59 0.95
CA VAL A 516 37.53 -7.90 1.67
C VAL A 516 36.18 -8.57 1.39
N GLY A 517 35.37 -8.73 2.43
CA GLY A 517 34.04 -9.31 2.34
C GLY A 517 33.06 -8.49 3.17
N LEU A 518 31.94 -8.10 2.57
CA LEU A 518 30.81 -7.54 3.31
C LEU A 518 30.09 -8.70 4.01
N THR A 519 30.02 -8.65 5.34
CA THR A 519 29.38 -9.69 6.16
C THR A 519 27.96 -9.32 6.58
N SER A 520 27.61 -8.02 6.54
CA SER A 520 26.25 -7.53 6.70
C SER A 520 26.07 -6.19 5.99
N PRO A 521 24.90 -5.92 5.38
CA PRO A 521 23.79 -6.85 5.17
C PRO A 521 24.11 -7.85 4.06
N VAL A 522 23.50 -9.04 4.13
CA VAL A 522 23.59 -10.04 3.07
C VAL A 522 22.83 -9.56 1.83
N ASP A 523 23.31 -9.90 0.64
CA ASP A 523 22.61 -9.58 -0.61
C ASP A 523 21.16 -10.12 -0.59
N GLY A 524 20.21 -9.32 -1.04
CA GLY A 524 18.77 -9.59 -0.97
C GLY A 524 18.10 -9.30 0.37
N SER A 525 18.82 -8.81 1.38
CA SER A 525 18.22 -8.50 2.70
C SER A 525 17.10 -7.47 2.58
N LYS A 526 16.03 -7.65 3.36
CA LYS A 526 14.91 -6.71 3.45
C LYS A 526 14.89 -6.00 4.80
N PHE A 527 14.66 -4.70 4.78
CA PHE A 527 14.56 -3.87 5.98
C PHE A 527 13.32 -2.99 5.92
N THR A 528 12.83 -2.57 7.08
CA THR A 528 11.76 -1.56 7.16
C THR A 528 12.37 -0.18 7.31
N GLN A 529 11.86 0.77 6.54
CA GLN A 529 12.23 2.16 6.63
C GLN A 529 12.20 2.69 8.08
N GLY A 530 13.23 3.47 8.43
CA GLY A 530 13.36 4.07 9.77
C GLY A 530 14.02 3.18 10.83
N ARG A 531 14.28 1.89 10.53
CA ARG A 531 15.15 1.03 11.34
C ARG A 531 16.62 1.27 10.98
N SER A 532 17.52 1.01 11.93
CA SER A 532 18.96 0.97 11.63
C SER A 532 19.30 -0.32 10.90
N ILE A 533 20.27 -0.23 9.99
CA ILE A 533 20.80 -1.34 9.21
C ILE A 533 22.26 -1.52 9.60
N LYS A 534 22.59 -2.66 10.21
CA LYS A 534 23.98 -2.96 10.56
C LYS A 534 24.80 -3.27 9.30
N LEU A 535 25.84 -2.48 9.07
CA LEU A 535 26.89 -2.74 8.09
C LEU A 535 28.08 -3.37 8.79
N ALA A 536 28.59 -4.47 8.26
CA ALA A 536 29.76 -5.15 8.78
C ALA A 536 30.61 -5.71 7.63
N ALA A 537 31.92 -5.68 7.79
CA ALA A 537 32.86 -6.22 6.81
C ALA A 537 34.10 -6.81 7.47
N ASP A 538 34.64 -7.85 6.84
CA ASP A 538 35.95 -8.43 7.15
C ASP A 538 36.94 -8.04 6.06
N ALA A 539 38.17 -7.73 6.46
CA ALA A 539 39.26 -7.41 5.55
C ALA A 539 40.57 -7.98 6.09
N GLU A 540 41.36 -8.61 5.21
CA GLU A 540 42.64 -9.23 5.54
C GLU A 540 43.67 -8.90 4.46
N SER A 541 44.92 -8.63 4.85
CA SER A 541 46.00 -8.30 3.92
C SER A 541 47.15 -9.28 4.08
N PHE A 542 47.55 -9.91 2.98
CA PHE A 542 48.70 -10.81 2.95
C PHE A 542 50.02 -10.05 2.72
N VAL A 543 49.95 -8.77 2.34
CA VAL A 543 51.07 -7.82 2.28
C VAL A 543 50.72 -6.56 3.07
N GLY A 544 51.52 -6.20 4.07
CA GLY A 544 51.20 -5.07 4.96
C GLY A 544 50.06 -5.36 5.96
N SER A 545 49.35 -4.32 6.39
CA SER A 545 48.18 -4.42 7.29
C SER A 545 47.02 -3.57 6.76
N ILE A 546 45.78 -3.85 7.16
CA ILE A 546 44.62 -3.03 6.78
C ILE A 546 44.75 -1.63 7.40
N GLN A 547 44.70 -0.61 6.54
CA GLN A 547 44.72 0.80 6.90
C GLN A 547 43.31 1.33 7.20
N SER A 548 42.32 0.98 6.36
CA SER A 548 40.93 1.38 6.54
C SER A 548 39.96 0.51 5.73
N VAL A 549 38.70 0.48 6.17
CA VAL A 549 37.55 -0.05 5.43
C VAL A 549 36.50 1.05 5.30
N THR A 550 36.05 1.31 4.07
CA THR A 550 35.04 2.31 3.74
C THR A 550 33.76 1.63 3.29
N PHE A 551 32.62 1.93 3.93
CA PHE A 551 31.31 1.52 3.44
C PHE A 551 30.74 2.58 2.50
N LYS A 552 30.18 2.13 1.37
CA LYS A 552 29.42 2.97 0.46
C LYS A 552 28.00 2.44 0.29
N VAL A 553 27.07 3.37 0.11
CA VAL A 553 25.68 3.11 -0.25
C VAL A 553 25.36 3.85 -1.54
N ASN A 554 24.82 3.17 -2.55
CA ASN A 554 24.48 3.76 -3.85
C ASN A 554 25.67 4.56 -4.43
N GLU A 555 26.85 3.93 -4.46
CA GLU A 555 28.15 4.50 -4.88
C GLU A 555 28.70 5.66 -4.02
N THR A 556 27.93 6.13 -3.04
CA THR A 556 28.30 7.26 -2.17
C THR A 556 28.94 6.77 -0.87
N GLU A 557 30.07 7.36 -0.48
CA GLU A 557 30.71 7.03 0.79
C GLU A 557 29.81 7.38 1.98
N LEU A 558 29.55 6.40 2.83
CA LEU A 558 28.76 6.56 4.04
C LEU A 558 29.68 6.77 5.25
N VAL A 559 30.69 5.92 5.43
CA VAL A 559 31.63 5.99 6.55
C VAL A 559 32.95 5.30 6.22
N THR A 560 34.05 5.77 6.82
CA THR A 560 35.37 5.13 6.77
C THR A 560 35.85 4.77 8.18
N LEU A 561 36.16 3.49 8.40
CA LEU A 561 36.61 2.92 9.67
C LEU A 561 38.09 2.53 9.58
N ASN A 562 38.88 2.91 10.58
CA ASN A 562 40.35 2.71 10.57
C ASN A 562 40.85 1.63 11.56
N LYS A 563 39.93 0.94 12.24
CA LYS A 563 40.23 -0.16 13.17
C LYS A 563 39.12 -1.20 13.15
N ALA A 564 39.50 -2.47 13.22
CA ALA A 564 38.59 -3.58 13.39
C ALA A 564 38.03 -3.63 14.84
N PRO A 565 36.81 -4.15 15.07
CA PRO A 565 35.87 -4.65 14.06
C PRO A 565 35.28 -3.53 13.19
N TYR A 566 35.12 -3.77 11.89
CA TYR A 566 34.61 -2.78 10.94
C TYR A 566 33.08 -2.86 10.89
N GLU A 567 32.42 -2.20 11.84
CA GLU A 567 30.96 -2.19 11.96
C GLU A 567 30.40 -0.76 11.99
N TYR A 568 29.24 -0.55 11.38
CA TYR A 568 28.53 0.73 11.38
C TYR A 568 27.01 0.54 11.34
N GLU A 569 26.26 1.29 12.14
CA GLU A 569 24.79 1.31 12.11
C GLU A 569 24.31 2.38 11.13
N TRP A 570 23.90 1.95 9.92
CA TRP A 570 23.33 2.84 8.94
C TRP A 570 21.88 3.18 9.30
N VAL A 571 21.67 4.43 9.71
CA VAL A 571 20.37 4.95 10.13
C VAL A 571 19.71 5.80 9.04
N GLY A 572 18.37 5.72 8.94
CA GLY A 572 17.60 6.56 8.02
C GLY A 572 17.67 6.12 6.56
N ALA A 573 17.85 4.82 6.30
CA ALA A 573 17.69 4.26 4.95
C ALA A 573 16.30 4.58 4.40
N GLN A 574 16.25 5.07 3.15
CA GLN A 574 15.00 5.40 2.46
C GLN A 574 14.35 4.12 1.93
N GLU A 575 13.06 4.17 1.58
CA GLU A 575 12.47 3.09 0.80
C GLU A 575 13.16 2.93 -0.56
N GLY A 576 13.27 1.69 -1.01
CA GLY A 576 13.77 1.31 -2.31
C GLY A 576 14.96 0.37 -2.23
N THR A 577 15.53 0.09 -3.40
CA THR A 577 16.71 -0.75 -3.53
C THR A 577 17.98 0.05 -3.24
N HIS A 578 18.83 -0.47 -2.37
CA HIS A 578 20.12 0.11 -2.05
C HIS A 578 21.26 -0.87 -2.32
N THR A 579 22.32 -0.38 -2.94
CA THR A 579 23.56 -1.15 -3.14
C THR A 579 24.60 -0.76 -2.11
N ILE A 580 25.23 -1.76 -1.50
CA ILE A 580 26.18 -1.58 -0.40
C ILE A 580 27.48 -2.30 -0.77
N GLU A 581 28.61 -1.60 -0.65
CA GLU A 581 29.95 -2.16 -0.82
C GLU A 581 30.88 -1.75 0.31
N ALA A 582 31.83 -2.61 0.67
CA ALA A 582 32.93 -2.32 1.57
C ALA A 582 34.25 -2.26 0.78
N ILE A 583 35.04 -1.20 0.96
CA ILE A 583 36.32 -1.01 0.27
C ILE A 583 37.44 -0.99 1.30
N ALA A 584 38.34 -1.96 1.24
CA ALA A 584 39.52 -2.02 2.09
C ALA A 584 40.72 -1.38 1.39
N ILE A 585 41.58 -0.73 2.18
CA ILE A 585 42.91 -0.23 1.77
C ILE A 585 43.95 -0.75 2.75
N ASN A 586 45.08 -1.25 2.25
CA ASN A 586 46.21 -1.69 3.11
C ASN A 586 47.33 -0.63 3.19
N THR A 587 48.34 -0.87 4.04
CA THR A 587 49.48 0.05 4.22
C THR A 587 50.39 0.17 3.00
N GLU A 588 50.32 -0.76 2.04
CA GLU A 588 51.06 -0.70 0.77
C GLU A 588 50.30 0.13 -0.30
N GLY A 589 49.06 0.53 -0.01
CA GLY A 589 48.21 1.31 -0.89
C GLY A 589 47.36 0.47 -1.85
N ASP A 590 47.33 -0.86 -1.69
CA ASP A 590 46.41 -1.71 -2.43
C ASP A 590 44.98 -1.47 -1.97
N THR A 591 44.04 -1.49 -2.91
CA THR A 591 42.63 -1.25 -2.67
C THR A 591 41.80 -2.38 -3.26
N LEU A 592 40.84 -2.89 -2.51
CA LEU A 592 39.89 -3.89 -3.01
C LEU A 592 38.48 -3.56 -2.50
N ALA A 593 37.47 -3.77 -3.36
CA ALA A 593 36.06 -3.68 -3.01
C ALA A 593 35.48 -5.08 -2.81
N SER A 594 34.55 -5.22 -1.87
CA SER A 594 33.75 -6.42 -1.70
C SER A 594 32.80 -6.60 -2.90
N PRO A 595 32.19 -7.79 -3.06
CA PRO A 595 30.95 -7.89 -3.82
C PRO A 595 29.91 -6.89 -3.30
N VAL A 596 29.07 -6.40 -4.20
CA VAL A 596 27.96 -5.50 -3.88
C VAL A 596 26.83 -6.32 -3.25
N SER A 597 26.30 -5.85 -2.13
CA SER A 597 25.06 -6.33 -1.53
C SER A 597 23.92 -5.40 -1.89
N THR A 598 22.89 -5.94 -2.52
CA THR A 598 21.67 -5.25 -2.92
C THR A 598 20.60 -5.56 -1.91
N ILE A 599 20.15 -4.56 -1.17
CA ILE A 599 19.08 -4.70 -0.18
C ILE A 599 17.82 -3.97 -0.63
N GLU A 600 16.69 -4.40 -0.09
CA GLU A 600 15.39 -3.73 -0.28
C GLU A 600 14.98 -3.11 1.05
N VAL A 601 14.79 -1.80 1.08
CA VAL A 601 14.17 -1.13 2.22
C VAL A 601 12.73 -0.87 1.85
N GLN A 602 11.81 -1.46 2.60
CA GLN A 602 10.39 -1.36 2.36
C GLN A 602 9.79 -0.24 3.20
N GLU A 603 8.77 0.41 2.67
CA GLU A 603 8.00 1.39 3.43
C GLU A 603 7.47 0.77 4.73
N ALA A 604 7.44 1.55 5.80
CA ALA A 604 6.71 1.15 6.98
C ALA A 604 5.21 1.08 6.61
N LYS A 605 4.64 -0.13 6.51
CA LYS A 605 3.19 -0.31 6.37
C LYS A 605 2.52 0.45 7.52
N PRO A 606 1.57 1.36 7.27
CA PRO A 606 0.85 2.00 8.35
C PRO A 606 -0.10 0.97 8.95
N GLU A 607 0.38 0.21 9.92
CA GLU A 607 -0.46 -0.53 10.88
C GLU A 607 -1.17 0.44 11.84
N THR A 608 -1.53 1.65 11.38
CA THR A 608 -2.24 2.62 12.23
C THR A 608 -3.71 2.23 12.43
N GLY A 609 -4.24 1.33 11.60
CA GLY A 609 -5.64 0.92 11.61
C GLY A 609 -6.63 2.05 11.32
N LEU A 610 -6.17 3.29 11.10
CA LEU A 610 -7.03 4.46 10.97
C LEU A 610 -7.93 4.38 9.73
N ARG A 611 -7.42 3.82 8.61
CA ARG A 611 -8.22 3.64 7.39
C ARG A 611 -9.50 2.87 7.67
N ASP A 612 -9.38 1.75 8.38
CA ASP A 612 -10.47 0.80 8.60
C ASP A 612 -11.16 1.00 9.96
N ASN A 613 -10.72 1.97 10.76
CA ASN A 613 -11.34 2.32 12.03
C ASN A 613 -12.70 2.99 11.78
N PRO A 614 -13.83 2.36 12.17
CA PRO A 614 -15.16 2.92 11.93
C PRO A 614 -15.52 4.06 12.90
N ASP A 615 -14.72 4.35 13.92
CA ASP A 615 -14.97 5.39 14.93
C ASP A 615 -13.67 6.14 15.27
N ARG A 616 -13.18 6.91 14.30
CA ARG A 616 -11.89 7.63 14.40
C ARG A 616 -11.97 8.78 15.41
N SER A 617 -10.89 8.97 16.16
CA SER A 617 -10.69 10.11 17.04
C SER A 617 -9.49 10.94 16.58
N ILE A 618 -9.78 12.08 15.94
CA ILE A 618 -8.78 12.88 15.23
C ILE A 618 -8.65 14.26 15.89
N THR A 619 -7.46 14.86 15.83
CA THR A 619 -7.26 16.26 16.22
C THR A 619 -6.31 16.96 15.27
N TYR A 620 -6.61 18.22 14.95
CA TYR A 620 -5.60 19.14 14.42
C TYR A 620 -4.59 19.46 15.53
N LEU A 621 -3.33 19.67 15.15
CA LEU A 621 -2.21 19.92 16.04
C LEU A 621 -1.42 21.14 15.55
N THR A 622 -1.65 22.28 16.19
CA THR A 622 -1.00 23.55 15.84
C THR A 622 0.39 23.66 16.46
N SER A 623 1.37 24.24 15.76
CA SER A 623 2.72 24.45 16.30
C SER A 623 2.80 25.47 17.45
N TRP A 624 1.96 26.50 17.44
CA TRP A 624 2.09 27.70 18.30
C TRP A 624 1.53 27.56 19.73
N GLY A 625 1.36 26.34 20.24
CA GLY A 625 1.02 26.14 21.65
C GLY A 625 1.31 24.76 22.23
N LEU A 626 2.14 23.96 21.56
CA LEU A 626 2.65 22.69 22.07
C LEU A 626 3.78 22.92 23.08
N THR A 627 3.42 23.43 24.25
CA THR A 627 4.38 23.82 25.30
C THR A 627 4.63 22.72 26.34
N ASN A 628 3.83 21.64 26.34
CA ASN A 628 3.94 20.55 27.30
C ASN A 628 3.71 19.19 26.61
N ILE A 629 4.81 18.55 26.21
CA ILE A 629 4.82 17.27 25.50
C ILE A 629 4.32 16.14 26.40
N GLU A 630 4.66 16.16 27.70
CA GLU A 630 4.23 15.13 28.65
C GLU A 630 2.70 15.04 28.76
N GLU A 631 1.99 16.17 28.68
CA GLU A 631 0.53 16.17 28.64
C GLU A 631 -0.01 15.68 27.28
N LEU A 632 0.63 16.07 26.17
CA LEU A 632 0.25 15.56 24.84
C LEU A 632 0.37 14.03 24.76
N GLN A 633 1.39 13.44 25.39
CA GLN A 633 1.58 11.98 25.46
C GLN A 633 0.41 11.24 26.13
N LYS A 634 -0.41 11.93 26.93
CA LYS A 634 -1.59 11.35 27.59
C LYS A 634 -2.85 11.38 26.71
N SER A 635 -2.77 11.98 25.51
CA SER A 635 -3.91 12.03 24.60
C SER A 635 -4.21 10.65 24.00
N GLN A 636 -5.49 10.31 23.92
CA GLN A 636 -5.98 9.00 23.48
C GLN A 636 -6.38 8.94 22.01
N GLY A 637 -6.20 10.05 21.27
CA GLY A 637 -6.57 10.11 19.86
C GLY A 637 -5.85 9.11 18.98
N ASP A 638 -6.52 8.72 17.90
CA ASP A 638 -6.00 7.86 16.85
C ASP A 638 -5.09 8.63 15.90
N ALA A 639 -5.45 9.88 15.54
CA ALA A 639 -4.72 10.67 14.55
C ALA A 639 -4.49 12.14 14.92
N TYR A 640 -3.36 12.68 14.47
CA TYR A 640 -2.91 14.05 14.76
C TYR A 640 -2.49 14.72 13.45
N PHE A 641 -3.21 15.79 13.08
CA PHE A 641 -3.00 16.50 11.83
C PHE A 641 -2.11 17.71 12.07
N LEU A 642 -0.86 17.67 11.62
CA LEU A 642 0.10 18.76 11.74
C LEU A 642 -0.39 19.94 10.90
N SER A 643 -0.70 21.05 11.56
CA SER A 643 -1.40 22.19 10.94
C SER A 643 -0.50 23.43 10.89
N PHE A 644 -0.24 24.05 9.73
CA PHE A 644 -0.66 23.66 8.38
C PHE A 644 0.53 23.53 7.42
N GLY A 645 0.35 22.65 6.43
CA GLY A 645 1.20 22.46 5.27
C GLY A 645 0.78 23.35 4.09
N LYS A 646 1.73 23.67 3.23
CA LYS A 646 1.53 24.31 1.94
C LYS A 646 2.56 23.80 0.92
N TRP A 647 2.27 24.01 -0.35
CA TRP A 647 3.23 23.83 -1.45
C TRP A 647 3.36 25.09 -2.29
N ASP A 648 4.45 25.18 -3.05
CA ASP A 648 4.63 26.17 -4.10
C ASP A 648 4.44 25.55 -5.50
N SER A 649 4.62 26.36 -6.55
CA SER A 649 4.47 25.93 -7.95
C SER A 649 5.48 24.87 -8.40
N ASN A 650 6.54 24.62 -7.63
CA ASN A 650 7.54 23.60 -7.93
C ASN A 650 7.33 22.33 -7.10
N GLY A 651 6.26 22.26 -6.30
CA GLY A 651 6.00 21.14 -5.41
C GLY A 651 6.86 21.12 -4.14
N ASN A 652 7.51 22.24 -3.78
CA ASN A 652 8.25 22.30 -2.52
C ASN A 652 7.28 22.34 -1.34
N ILE A 653 7.37 21.36 -0.45
CA ILE A 653 6.50 21.22 0.72
C ILE A 653 7.07 22.00 1.91
N GLN A 654 6.22 22.77 2.59
CA GLN A 654 6.54 23.46 3.84
C GLN A 654 5.42 23.24 4.86
N VAL A 655 5.78 23.02 6.12
CA VAL A 655 4.82 22.96 7.24
C VAL A 655 5.17 24.04 8.25
N THR A 656 4.13 24.67 8.80
CA THR A 656 4.22 25.81 9.72
C THR A 656 5.24 25.58 10.84
N ASP A 657 5.99 26.64 11.19
CA ASP A 657 7.02 26.65 12.23
C ASP A 657 8.05 25.51 12.17
N GLY A 658 8.33 24.99 10.97
CA GLY A 658 9.31 23.94 10.76
C GLY A 658 8.91 22.61 11.43
N MET A 659 7.61 22.33 11.56
CA MET A 659 7.14 21.09 12.20
C MET A 659 7.69 19.82 11.56
N ILE A 660 8.14 19.85 10.31
CA ILE A 660 8.80 18.71 9.62
C ILE A 660 10.26 19.00 9.23
N GLU A 661 10.84 20.09 9.72
CA GLU A 661 12.20 20.53 9.38
C GLU A 661 13.10 20.46 10.63
N PRO A 662 13.73 19.31 10.91
CA PRO A 662 14.54 19.16 12.12
C PRO A 662 15.74 20.11 12.11
N SER A 663 15.89 20.91 13.16
CA SER A 663 17.11 21.64 13.48
C SER A 663 17.65 21.15 14.82
N TYR A 664 18.64 20.26 14.78
CA TYR A 664 19.21 19.67 15.98
C TYR A 664 19.98 20.71 16.81
N ASN A 665 19.69 20.73 18.11
CA ASN A 665 20.48 21.42 19.11
C ASN A 665 20.45 20.61 20.41
N ASP A 666 21.61 20.38 21.01
CA ASP A 666 21.79 19.51 22.18
C ASP A 666 20.94 19.91 23.40
N SER A 667 20.53 21.18 23.47
CA SER A 667 19.90 21.79 24.63
C SER A 667 18.46 22.20 24.38
N TRP A 668 18.06 22.39 23.13
CA TRP A 668 16.72 22.88 22.74
C TRP A 668 16.27 22.27 21.40
N MET A 669 15.01 21.86 21.33
CA MET A 669 14.36 21.45 20.08
C MET A 669 13.12 22.29 19.87
N ALA A 670 12.74 22.51 18.61
CA ALA A 670 11.51 23.21 18.27
C ALA A 670 10.30 22.43 18.82
N PRO A 671 9.43 23.04 19.66
CA PRO A 671 8.35 22.31 20.31
C PRO A 671 7.38 21.65 19.33
N GLY A 672 7.10 22.29 18.19
CA GLY A 672 6.29 21.73 17.12
C GLY A 672 6.82 20.40 16.60
N TYR A 673 8.09 20.36 16.19
CA TYR A 673 8.77 19.17 15.71
C TYR A 673 8.88 18.08 16.79
N GLN A 674 9.31 18.47 17.99
CA GLN A 674 9.54 17.56 19.10
C GLN A 674 8.23 16.86 19.55
N SER A 675 7.12 17.59 19.56
CA SER A 675 5.84 17.09 20.09
C SER A 675 5.30 15.89 19.32
N TRP A 676 5.23 15.98 17.98
CA TRP A 676 4.67 14.89 17.18
C TRP A 676 5.66 13.74 17.03
N THR A 677 6.96 14.02 16.86
CA THR A 677 7.99 12.98 16.70
C THR A 677 8.11 12.11 17.94
N GLU A 678 8.14 12.72 19.14
CA GLU A 678 8.15 11.96 20.38
C GLU A 678 6.84 11.22 20.64
N LEU A 679 5.69 11.80 20.26
CA LEU A 679 4.37 11.15 20.40
C LEU A 679 4.30 9.89 19.55
N LYS A 680 4.62 9.98 18.26
CA LYS A 680 4.64 8.84 17.33
C LYS A 680 5.66 7.78 17.75
N HIS A 681 6.86 8.20 18.16
CA HIS A 681 7.88 7.25 18.61
C HIS A 681 7.47 6.47 19.85
N SER A 682 6.75 7.12 20.78
CA SER A 682 6.32 6.46 22.03
C SER A 682 5.04 5.65 21.85
N HIS A 683 4.29 5.92 20.78
CA HIS A 683 3.02 5.29 20.45
C HIS A 683 2.96 5.02 18.92
N PRO A 684 3.63 3.96 18.44
CA PRO A 684 3.79 3.72 17.00
C PRO A 684 2.47 3.61 16.23
N ASN A 685 1.39 3.19 16.89
CA ASN A 685 0.06 3.03 16.29
C ASN A 685 -0.68 4.36 16.06
N LYS A 686 -0.25 5.47 16.66
CA LYS A 686 -0.87 6.79 16.42
C LYS A 686 -0.54 7.28 15.02
N THR A 687 -1.50 7.85 14.32
CA THR A 687 -1.32 8.39 12.98
C THR A 687 -0.87 9.86 13.02
N MET A 688 0.17 10.19 12.26
CA MET A 688 0.63 11.56 12.02
C MET A 688 0.36 11.92 10.55
N MET A 689 -0.51 12.89 10.31
CA MET A 689 -0.81 13.38 8.97
C MET A 689 -0.48 14.86 8.89
N VAL A 690 -0.19 15.37 7.69
CA VAL A 690 -0.03 16.82 7.48
C VAL A 690 -1.30 17.36 6.83
N ALA A 691 -1.92 18.36 7.44
CA ALA A 691 -3.08 19.05 6.87
C ALA A 691 -2.63 20.21 5.98
N PHE A 692 -2.94 20.12 4.70
CA PHE A 692 -2.55 21.05 3.65
C PHE A 692 -3.68 22.03 3.35
N GLY A 693 -3.37 23.32 3.40
CA GLY A 693 -4.34 24.39 3.18
C GLY A 693 -4.76 25.07 4.48
N GLY A 694 -6.07 25.06 4.75
CA GLY A 694 -6.69 25.92 5.74
C GLY A 694 -6.72 27.39 5.32
N GLN A 695 -7.42 28.22 6.10
CA GLN A 695 -7.74 29.61 5.77
C GLN A 695 -6.52 30.46 5.41
N THR A 696 -5.36 30.16 5.98
CA THR A 696 -4.12 30.94 5.79
C THR A 696 -3.31 30.55 4.56
N HIS A 697 -3.62 29.44 3.89
CA HIS A 697 -2.84 28.93 2.76
C HIS A 697 -3.66 28.66 1.49
N GLU A 698 -4.89 29.17 1.38
CA GLU A 698 -5.78 28.99 0.21
C GLU A 698 -5.13 29.27 -1.16
N SER A 699 -4.12 30.14 -1.24
CA SER A 699 -3.45 30.47 -2.51
C SER A 699 -2.71 29.29 -3.15
N MET A 700 -2.37 28.26 -2.36
CA MET A 700 -1.62 27.10 -2.86
C MET A 700 -2.44 26.24 -3.84
N TRP A 701 -3.76 26.27 -3.74
CA TRP A 701 -4.66 25.49 -4.61
C TRP A 701 -4.52 25.90 -6.09
N ALA A 702 -4.19 27.17 -6.34
CA ALA A 702 -3.95 27.69 -7.70
C ALA A 702 -2.71 27.08 -8.37
N TYR A 703 -1.79 26.47 -7.63
CA TYR A 703 -0.59 25.85 -8.22
C TYR A 703 -0.87 24.50 -8.88
N MET A 704 -2.09 23.95 -8.77
CA MET A 704 -2.47 22.66 -9.33
C MET A 704 -3.04 22.73 -10.75
N GLU A 705 -3.02 23.90 -11.42
CA GLU A 705 -3.72 24.10 -12.70
C GLU A 705 -3.20 23.20 -13.84
N SER A 706 -1.89 22.98 -13.93
CA SER A 706 -1.29 22.19 -15.01
C SER A 706 -0.95 20.76 -14.57
N PRO A 707 -1.02 19.75 -15.48
CA PRO A 707 -0.60 18.39 -15.18
C PRO A 707 0.83 18.29 -14.65
N ALA A 708 1.76 19.06 -15.22
CA ALA A 708 3.16 19.07 -14.79
C ALA A 708 3.32 19.62 -13.35
N ALA A 709 2.56 20.65 -12.98
CA ALA A 709 2.60 21.17 -11.63
C ALA A 709 2.01 20.17 -10.62
N ARG A 710 0.92 19.46 -10.99
CA ARG A 710 0.37 18.37 -10.17
C ARG A 710 1.38 17.24 -9.96
N GLU A 711 2.15 16.88 -11.00
CA GLU A 711 3.25 15.92 -10.90
C GLU A 711 4.33 16.37 -9.91
N SER A 712 4.77 17.63 -9.98
CA SER A 712 5.75 18.17 -9.04
C SER A 712 5.22 18.18 -7.60
N ILE A 713 3.96 18.59 -7.40
CA ILE A 713 3.32 18.59 -6.08
C ILE A 713 3.18 17.17 -5.53
N ALA A 714 2.70 16.23 -6.34
CA ALA A 714 2.59 14.83 -5.95
C ALA A 714 3.95 14.26 -5.52
N ASN A 715 5.01 14.51 -6.29
CA ASN A 715 6.36 14.06 -5.95
C ASN A 715 6.85 14.66 -4.63
N GLY A 716 6.62 15.96 -4.39
CA GLY A 716 6.97 16.60 -3.12
C GLY A 716 6.21 16.04 -1.92
N LEU A 717 4.91 15.75 -2.08
CA LEU A 717 4.08 15.13 -1.05
C LEU A 717 4.53 13.70 -0.75
N VAL A 718 4.84 12.92 -1.78
CA VAL A 718 5.37 11.55 -1.64
C VAL A 718 6.73 11.59 -0.95
N GLU A 719 7.67 12.44 -1.39
CA GLU A 719 8.97 12.59 -0.75
C GLU A 719 8.84 12.96 0.74
N MET A 720 7.92 13.87 1.07
CA MET A 720 7.63 14.21 2.47
C MET A 720 7.15 12.99 3.28
N MET A 721 6.18 12.23 2.75
CA MET A 721 5.63 11.05 3.42
C MET A 721 6.62 9.89 3.54
N SER A 722 7.53 9.76 2.57
CA SER A 722 8.60 8.77 2.53
C SER A 722 9.86 9.23 3.28
N LYS A 723 9.89 10.41 3.90
CA LYS A 723 11.08 10.86 4.64
C LYS A 723 11.10 10.29 6.07
N PRO A 724 12.22 9.69 6.54
CA PRO A 724 12.40 9.37 7.94
C PRO A 724 12.75 10.64 8.73
N TYR A 725 12.00 10.89 9.79
CA TYR A 725 12.15 12.05 10.67
C TYR A 725 12.85 11.64 11.97
N PRO A 726 14.04 12.19 12.28
CA PRO A 726 14.78 11.84 13.48
C PRO A 726 14.05 12.28 14.76
N VAL A 727 14.00 11.39 15.73
CA VAL A 727 13.40 11.63 17.05
C VAL A 727 14.52 11.96 18.03
N TYR A 728 14.49 13.17 18.58
CA TYR A 728 15.47 13.59 19.57
C TYR A 728 14.84 13.65 20.95
N LYS A 729 15.43 12.96 21.93
CA LYS A 729 14.95 12.91 23.32
C LYS A 729 16.05 13.26 24.32
N LYS A 730 15.66 13.85 25.44
CA LYS A 730 16.53 14.05 26.61
C LYS A 730 16.40 12.87 27.58
N ASN A 731 17.46 12.66 28.36
CA ASN A 731 17.53 11.65 29.42
C ASN A 731 17.30 10.22 28.90
N LEU A 732 17.73 9.93 27.68
CA LEU A 732 17.70 8.58 27.13
C LEU A 732 18.59 7.66 27.97
N LYS A 733 18.18 6.40 28.10
CA LYS A 733 19.09 5.35 28.57
C LYS A 733 20.08 4.97 27.46
N PRO A 734 21.27 4.44 27.80
CA PRO A 734 22.24 3.99 26.80
C PRO A 734 21.66 3.06 25.73
N GLU A 735 20.77 2.15 26.12
CA GLU A 735 20.09 1.20 25.24
C GLU A 735 18.99 1.80 24.36
N GLU A 736 18.53 3.02 24.65
CA GLU A 736 17.50 3.72 23.87
C GLU A 736 18.11 4.67 22.82
N MET A 737 19.43 4.86 22.86
CA MET A 737 20.13 5.71 21.90
C MET A 737 20.38 4.96 20.60
N VAL A 738 20.12 5.63 19.49
CA VAL A 738 20.37 5.12 18.14
C VAL A 738 21.53 5.90 17.53
N GLY A 739 22.51 5.19 16.98
CA GLY A 739 23.68 5.79 16.34
C GLY A 739 24.72 6.31 17.33
N GLU A 740 25.59 7.21 16.85
CA GLU A 740 26.65 7.80 17.66
C GLU A 740 26.12 8.84 18.66
N CYS A 741 26.88 9.05 19.73
CA CYS A 741 26.59 10.09 20.69
C CYS A 741 26.67 11.49 20.06
N LEU A 742 25.55 12.22 20.04
CA LEU A 742 25.46 13.55 19.41
C LEU A 742 25.89 14.70 20.33
N ALA A 743 25.92 14.49 21.64
CA ALA A 743 26.39 15.47 22.61
C ALA A 743 27.15 14.81 23.75
N THR A 744 28.37 15.28 23.99
CA THR A 744 29.27 14.75 25.03
C THR A 744 29.43 15.72 26.19
N ASN A 745 29.73 15.17 27.36
CA ASN A 745 30.11 15.94 28.54
C ASN A 745 31.59 16.40 28.44
N TRP A 746 32.03 17.16 29.43
CA TRP A 746 33.40 17.70 29.48
C TRP A 746 34.51 16.63 29.53
N SER A 747 34.19 15.38 29.90
CA SER A 747 35.12 14.24 29.89
C SER A 747 35.09 13.45 28.58
N GLY A 748 34.28 13.85 27.59
CA GLY A 748 34.15 13.18 26.30
C GLY A 748 33.25 11.95 26.31
N GLU A 749 32.54 11.69 27.42
CA GLU A 749 31.53 10.64 27.51
C GLU A 749 30.17 11.20 27.07
N CYS A 750 29.24 10.32 26.70
CA CYS A 750 27.94 10.78 26.23
C CYS A 750 27.12 11.49 27.33
N ASP A 751 26.59 12.67 27.02
CA ASP A 751 25.73 13.44 27.93
C ASP A 751 24.26 13.11 27.64
N TYR A 752 23.75 12.12 28.34
CA TYR A 752 22.34 11.70 28.21
C TYR A 752 21.35 12.76 28.69
N SER A 753 21.77 13.80 29.43
CA SER A 753 20.86 14.89 29.81
C SER A 753 20.52 15.83 28.65
N LYS A 754 21.27 15.73 27.56
CA LYS A 754 21.09 16.46 26.30
C LYS A 754 20.22 15.68 25.33
N TYR A 755 19.77 16.35 24.27
CA TYR A 755 19.07 15.69 23.18
C TYR A 755 20.01 14.72 22.47
N GLN A 756 19.60 13.46 22.43
CA GLN A 756 20.27 12.39 21.69
C GLN A 756 19.27 11.78 20.70
N LEU A 757 19.76 11.11 19.67
CA LEU A 757 18.91 10.43 18.71
C LEU A 757 18.31 9.17 19.34
N ALA A 758 16.98 9.10 19.37
CA ALA A 758 16.22 7.98 19.92
C ALA A 758 15.74 7.01 18.84
N GLY A 759 15.67 7.46 17.59
CA GLY A 759 15.14 6.69 16.47
C GLY A 759 14.57 7.58 15.39
N TYR A 760 13.74 7.01 14.52
CA TYR A 760 13.09 7.72 13.42
C TYR A 760 11.60 7.38 13.39
N VAL A 761 10.80 8.31 12.87
CA VAL A 761 9.37 8.15 12.60
C VAL A 761 9.05 8.65 11.20
N SER A 762 7.88 8.29 10.67
CA SER A 762 7.40 8.74 9.36
C SER A 762 6.08 9.53 9.50
N ILE A 763 5.70 10.22 8.42
CA ILE A 763 4.36 10.77 8.24
C ILE A 763 3.50 9.70 7.57
N ASP A 764 2.34 9.44 8.13
CA ASP A 764 1.45 8.34 7.73
C ASP A 764 0.47 8.73 6.61
N GLY A 765 0.35 10.03 6.31
CA GLY A 765 -0.54 10.50 5.26
C GLY A 765 -0.70 12.01 5.18
N ILE A 766 -1.67 12.44 4.37
CA ILE A 766 -2.00 13.83 4.13
C ILE A 766 -3.50 14.07 4.27
N ASP A 767 -3.84 15.25 4.75
CA ASP A 767 -5.20 15.78 4.71
C ASP A 767 -5.24 16.98 3.77
N PHE A 768 -6.20 17.01 2.85
CA PHE A 768 -6.48 18.19 2.06
C PHE A 768 -7.54 19.01 2.79
N ASP A 769 -7.11 20.04 3.54
CA ASP A 769 -8.00 21.00 4.18
C ASP A 769 -8.45 22.06 3.16
N TYR A 770 -9.34 21.60 2.29
CA TYR A 770 -9.73 22.24 1.04
C TYR A 770 -10.78 23.32 1.27
N GLU A 771 -10.27 24.51 1.63
CA GLU A 771 -11.05 25.72 1.81
C GLU A 771 -10.37 26.96 1.20
N LYS A 772 -11.19 27.95 0.82
CA LYS A 772 -10.84 29.27 0.32
C LYS A 772 -12.03 30.25 0.47
N ALA A 773 -11.78 31.55 0.53
CA ALA A 773 -12.83 32.54 0.70
C ALA A 773 -13.79 32.68 -0.50
N ALA A 774 -13.31 32.38 -1.71
CA ALA A 774 -14.13 32.36 -2.92
C ALA A 774 -14.83 31.01 -3.12
N ARG A 775 -15.95 30.96 -3.82
CA ARG A 775 -16.58 29.69 -4.22
C ARG A 775 -15.58 28.82 -5.01
N LEU A 776 -15.49 27.54 -4.67
CA LEU A 776 -14.71 26.57 -5.43
C LEU A 776 -15.34 26.37 -6.81
N THR A 777 -14.49 26.32 -7.83
CA THR A 777 -14.91 26.04 -9.21
C THR A 777 -14.77 24.55 -9.49
N GLU A 778 -15.59 24.04 -10.43
CA GLU A 778 -15.49 22.65 -10.86
C GLU A 778 -14.08 22.32 -11.40
N GLN A 779 -13.42 23.26 -12.08
CA GLN A 779 -12.06 23.05 -12.57
C GLN A 779 -11.06 22.85 -11.42
N GLU A 780 -11.21 23.56 -10.30
CA GLU A 780 -10.35 23.37 -9.14
C GLU A 780 -10.61 22.02 -8.46
N ASN A 781 -11.87 21.58 -8.38
CA ASN A 781 -12.23 20.23 -7.93
C ASN A 781 -11.56 19.16 -8.81
N ARG A 782 -11.63 19.30 -10.14
CA ARG A 782 -10.97 18.39 -11.08
C ARG A 782 -9.44 18.40 -10.96
N ASN A 783 -8.85 19.55 -10.64
CA ASN A 783 -7.41 19.64 -10.40
C ASN A 783 -7.00 18.89 -9.13
N LEU A 784 -7.80 18.98 -8.06
CA LEU A 784 -7.55 18.24 -6.81
C LEU A 784 -7.80 16.74 -6.99
N GLU A 785 -8.88 16.34 -7.67
CA GLU A 785 -9.16 14.95 -8.07
C GLU A 785 -7.96 14.33 -8.79
N ALA A 786 -7.47 14.99 -9.85
CA ALA A 786 -6.31 14.51 -10.61
C ALA A 786 -5.02 14.46 -9.77
N LEU A 787 -4.86 15.32 -8.76
CA LEU A 787 -3.72 15.24 -7.85
C LEU A 787 -3.86 14.04 -6.89
N ILE A 788 -5.06 13.80 -6.34
CA ILE A 788 -5.34 12.68 -5.45
C ILE A 788 -5.05 11.34 -6.16
N ASP A 789 -5.55 11.16 -7.38
CA ASP A 789 -5.35 9.93 -8.15
C ASP A 789 -3.88 9.71 -8.51
N LEU A 790 -3.15 10.80 -8.78
CA LEU A 790 -1.73 10.73 -9.04
C LEU A 790 -0.93 10.30 -7.80
N ILE A 791 -1.28 10.83 -6.62
CA ILE A 791 -0.66 10.40 -5.36
C ILE A 791 -0.98 8.92 -5.11
N ARG A 792 -2.24 8.50 -5.32
CA ARG A 792 -2.64 7.10 -5.19
C ARG A 792 -1.90 6.16 -6.12
N THR A 793 -1.63 6.57 -7.35
CA THR A 793 -0.81 5.76 -8.27
C THR A 793 0.62 5.56 -7.76
N LYS A 794 1.15 6.52 -6.99
CA LYS A 794 2.53 6.48 -6.47
C LYS A 794 2.66 5.72 -5.15
N VAL A 795 1.68 5.80 -4.25
CA VAL A 795 1.76 5.22 -2.89
C VAL A 795 0.71 4.14 -2.63
N GLY A 796 -0.20 3.89 -3.56
CA GLY A 796 -1.33 2.98 -3.37
C GLY A 796 -2.07 3.25 -2.06
N LYS A 797 -2.29 2.16 -1.31
CA LYS A 797 -2.89 2.16 0.03
C LYS A 797 -1.83 2.13 1.16
N SER A 798 -0.55 2.37 0.88
CA SER A 798 0.48 2.44 1.93
C SER A 798 0.46 3.75 2.70
N LYS A 799 -0.21 4.80 2.21
CA LYS A 799 -0.40 6.08 2.91
C LYS A 799 -1.88 6.47 3.01
N LEU A 800 -2.20 7.32 3.98
CA LEU A 800 -3.55 7.85 4.18
C LEU A 800 -3.76 9.15 3.39
N ILE A 801 -4.94 9.31 2.81
CA ILE A 801 -5.43 10.57 2.24
C ILE A 801 -6.81 10.84 2.82
N SER A 802 -6.97 11.99 3.46
CA SER A 802 -8.29 12.52 3.84
C SER A 802 -8.58 13.83 3.15
N LEU A 803 -9.88 14.16 3.07
CA LEU A 803 -10.36 15.43 2.54
C LEU A 803 -11.20 16.14 3.60
N THR A 804 -10.76 17.31 4.04
CA THR A 804 -11.49 18.20 4.94
C THR A 804 -12.07 19.35 4.16
N THR A 805 -13.39 19.62 4.27
CA THR A 805 -14.00 20.75 3.57
C THR A 805 -15.33 21.20 4.21
N TYR A 806 -15.96 22.23 3.64
CA TYR A 806 -17.07 22.99 4.23
C TYR A 806 -18.27 22.13 4.59
N HIS A 807 -18.91 22.41 5.73
CA HIS A 807 -20.14 21.72 6.10
C HIS A 807 -21.29 21.87 5.08
N VAL A 808 -21.41 23.01 4.38
CA VAL A 808 -22.40 23.20 3.30
C VAL A 808 -21.96 22.64 1.95
N GLY A 809 -20.70 22.20 1.82
CA GLY A 809 -20.11 21.83 0.54
C GLY A 809 -20.86 20.69 -0.18
N ALA A 810 -21.56 19.84 0.57
CA ALA A 810 -22.38 18.75 0.06
C ALA A 810 -23.89 19.05 0.07
N ASP A 811 -24.33 20.23 0.54
CA ASP A 811 -25.73 20.62 0.50
C ASP A 811 -26.20 20.82 -0.96
N PRO A 812 -27.51 20.70 -1.25
CA PRO A 812 -28.06 21.10 -2.55
C PRO A 812 -27.61 22.53 -2.93
N VAL A 813 -27.23 22.75 -4.19
CA VAL A 813 -26.78 24.08 -4.66
C VAL A 813 -27.89 25.12 -4.48
N GLU A 814 -29.15 24.68 -4.57
CA GLU A 814 -30.35 25.48 -4.38
C GLU A 814 -30.48 26.05 -2.97
N CYS A 815 -29.78 25.49 -1.97
CA CYS A 815 -29.74 26.03 -0.60
C CYS A 815 -29.14 27.45 -0.52
N ALA A 816 -28.44 27.89 -1.57
CA ALA A 816 -28.04 29.28 -1.75
C ALA A 816 -29.26 30.24 -1.82
N ASN A 817 -30.44 29.75 -2.23
CA ASN A 817 -31.68 30.50 -2.17
C ASN A 817 -32.29 30.41 -0.75
N PRO A 818 -32.49 31.53 -0.04
CA PRO A 818 -33.06 31.54 1.31
C PRO A 818 -34.46 30.90 1.43
N SER A 819 -35.19 30.79 0.32
CA SER A 819 -36.52 30.16 0.26
C SER A 819 -36.45 28.62 0.26
N VAL A 820 -35.29 28.05 -0.06
CA VAL A 820 -35.04 26.60 -0.04
C VAL A 820 -34.47 26.23 1.32
N ILE A 821 -35.15 25.33 2.02
CA ILE A 821 -34.78 24.87 3.37
C ILE A 821 -34.70 23.34 3.49
N GLU A 822 -35.23 22.63 2.50
CA GLU A 822 -35.23 21.18 2.47
C GLU A 822 -33.83 20.67 2.18
N ASN A 823 -33.34 19.75 3.02
CA ASN A 823 -31.97 19.19 2.93
C ASN A 823 -30.83 20.22 2.99
N CYS A 824 -31.09 21.45 3.44
CA CYS A 824 -30.07 22.45 3.71
C CYS A 824 -29.59 22.34 5.16
N SER A 825 -28.28 22.17 5.35
CA SER A 825 -27.66 22.11 6.68
C SER A 825 -27.56 23.49 7.33
N PHE A 826 -27.44 24.54 6.51
CA PHE A 826 -27.37 25.93 6.93
C PHE A 826 -28.60 26.72 6.42
N ILE A 827 -29.49 27.10 7.33
CA ILE A 827 -30.81 27.68 7.00
C ILE A 827 -30.98 29.15 7.42
N GLU A 828 -29.88 29.85 7.63
CA GLU A 828 -29.87 31.23 8.11
C GLU A 828 -30.16 32.23 6.98
N PRO A 829 -30.84 33.36 7.23
CA PRO A 829 -31.28 34.28 6.19
C PRO A 829 -30.17 34.71 5.22
N ASP A 830 -28.97 34.96 5.76
CA ASP A 830 -27.75 35.22 4.99
C ASP A 830 -27.09 33.88 4.63
N ARG A 831 -27.38 33.37 3.44
CA ARG A 831 -26.88 32.06 2.97
C ARG A 831 -25.39 32.09 2.62
N SER A 832 -24.71 30.97 2.86
CA SER A 832 -23.34 30.73 2.36
C SER A 832 -23.31 30.64 0.84
N SER A 833 -22.24 31.12 0.20
CA SER A 833 -21.99 30.92 -1.23
C SER A 833 -21.40 29.56 -1.56
N HIS A 834 -21.14 28.69 -0.58
CA HIS A 834 -20.40 27.42 -0.75
C HIS A 834 -21.31 26.18 -0.86
N HIS A 835 -22.63 26.33 -0.97
CA HIS A 835 -23.54 25.18 -1.06
C HIS A 835 -23.26 24.31 -2.30
N GLY A 836 -23.08 23.01 -2.10
CA GLY A 836 -22.98 22.00 -3.15
C GLY A 836 -21.73 22.04 -4.03
N GLU A 837 -20.73 22.86 -3.66
CA GLU A 837 -19.58 23.09 -4.53
C GLU A 837 -18.56 21.96 -4.56
N VAL A 838 -18.61 21.00 -3.63
CA VAL A 838 -17.69 19.84 -3.62
C VAL A 838 -18.38 18.52 -3.95
N ILE A 839 -19.65 18.52 -4.35
CA ILE A 839 -20.41 17.29 -4.63
C ILE A 839 -19.70 16.40 -5.64
N SER A 840 -19.23 16.98 -6.76
CA SER A 840 -18.48 16.26 -7.80
C SER A 840 -17.18 15.67 -7.25
N LEU A 841 -16.41 16.46 -6.50
CA LEU A 841 -15.17 16.01 -5.86
C LEU A 841 -15.41 14.80 -4.94
N LEU A 842 -16.44 14.85 -4.09
CA LEU A 842 -16.80 13.74 -3.19
C LEU A 842 -17.14 12.46 -3.96
N GLN A 843 -17.95 12.59 -5.02
CA GLN A 843 -18.39 11.44 -5.82
C GLN A 843 -17.23 10.79 -6.58
N ASN A 844 -16.32 11.59 -7.14
CA ASN A 844 -15.22 11.08 -7.95
C ASN A 844 -14.08 10.52 -7.08
N THR A 845 -13.89 11.03 -5.87
CA THR A 845 -12.76 10.64 -5.00
C THR A 845 -13.14 9.65 -3.90
N LYS A 846 -14.39 9.15 -3.85
CA LYS A 846 -14.88 8.23 -2.81
C LYS A 846 -14.06 6.94 -2.63
N GLU A 847 -13.37 6.47 -3.67
CA GLU A 847 -12.48 5.29 -3.60
C GLU A 847 -11.02 5.68 -3.34
N SER A 848 -10.59 6.84 -3.84
CA SER A 848 -9.23 7.35 -3.70
C SER A 848 -8.99 8.06 -2.35
N VAL A 849 -10.03 8.50 -1.65
CA VAL A 849 -9.93 9.13 -0.31
C VAL A 849 -10.37 8.13 0.75
N ASP A 850 -9.58 8.01 1.82
CA ASP A 850 -9.83 7.05 2.89
C ASP A 850 -11.01 7.48 3.78
N PHE A 851 -11.11 8.77 4.09
CA PHE A 851 -12.22 9.35 4.85
C PHE A 851 -12.34 10.87 4.61
N PHE A 852 -13.54 11.40 4.87
CA PHE A 852 -13.95 12.77 4.60
C PHE A 852 -14.31 13.48 5.90
N ASN A 853 -13.61 14.57 6.21
CA ASN A 853 -13.82 15.35 7.41
C ASN A 853 -14.75 16.53 7.10
N VAL A 854 -15.90 16.56 7.77
CA VAL A 854 -16.89 17.64 7.59
C VAL A 854 -16.63 18.73 8.62
N MET A 855 -16.27 19.95 8.20
CA MET A 855 -16.08 21.09 9.11
C MET A 855 -17.39 21.60 9.71
N ALA A 856 -18.02 20.79 10.57
CA ALA A 856 -19.35 21.00 11.15
C ALA A 856 -19.32 22.00 12.33
N TYR A 857 -18.71 23.15 12.11
CA TYR A 857 -18.61 24.31 13.00
C TYR A 857 -18.60 25.59 12.15
N ASP A 858 -18.53 26.77 12.78
CA ASP A 858 -18.61 28.07 12.09
C ASP A 858 -19.94 28.29 11.34
N ALA A 859 -21.04 27.81 11.93
CA ALA A 859 -22.37 27.83 11.31
C ALA A 859 -23.49 28.35 12.24
N GLY A 860 -23.16 28.77 13.46
CA GLY A 860 -24.16 29.20 14.44
C GLY A 860 -24.88 28.06 15.18
N LYS A 861 -25.80 28.43 16.08
CA LYS A 861 -26.50 27.48 16.98
C LYS A 861 -27.65 26.72 16.32
N ASN A 862 -28.20 27.23 15.23
CA ASN A 862 -29.29 26.57 14.50
C ASN A 862 -28.76 25.64 13.38
N PHE A 863 -27.44 25.49 13.29
CA PHE A 863 -26.81 24.64 12.30
C PHE A 863 -27.27 23.18 12.44
N LYS A 864 -27.74 22.61 11.34
CA LYS A 864 -28.18 21.21 11.25
C LYS A 864 -27.02 20.32 10.82
N TYR A 865 -26.11 20.07 11.76
CA TYR A 865 -24.94 19.21 11.50
C TYR A 865 -25.33 17.79 11.08
N ASP A 866 -26.48 17.30 11.54
CA ASP A 866 -27.06 16.03 11.13
C ASP A 866 -27.39 15.99 9.63
N VAL A 867 -27.96 17.08 9.10
CA VAL A 867 -28.24 17.23 7.67
C VAL A 867 -26.94 17.31 6.86
N ALA A 868 -25.95 18.08 7.33
CA ALA A 868 -24.64 18.15 6.67
C ALA A 868 -24.01 16.75 6.54
N MET A 869 -23.95 16.00 7.65
CA MET A 869 -23.40 14.64 7.66
C MET A 869 -24.17 13.68 6.75
N ALA A 870 -25.51 13.79 6.71
CA ALA A 870 -26.35 12.99 5.82
C ALA A 870 -26.10 13.31 4.33
N ASN A 871 -25.93 14.59 3.99
CA ASN A 871 -25.62 15.03 2.63
C ASN A 871 -24.26 14.49 2.18
N TYR A 872 -23.23 14.58 3.02
CA TYR A 872 -21.91 13.98 2.73
C TYR A 872 -22.01 12.46 2.51
N ALA A 873 -22.65 11.74 3.44
CA ALA A 873 -22.80 10.29 3.32
C ALA A 873 -23.59 9.87 2.07
N LYS A 874 -24.58 10.66 1.66
CA LYS A 874 -25.33 10.43 0.41
C LYS A 874 -24.42 10.50 -0.82
N HIS A 875 -23.53 11.48 -0.89
CA HIS A 875 -22.66 11.66 -2.06
C HIS A 875 -21.47 10.71 -2.09
N VAL A 876 -20.94 10.33 -0.92
CA VAL A 876 -19.86 9.34 -0.82
C VAL A 876 -20.37 7.90 -0.92
N GLY A 877 -21.58 7.63 -0.43
CA GLY A 877 -22.20 6.29 -0.43
C GLY A 877 -21.84 5.42 0.78
N ASP A 878 -20.96 5.89 1.67
CA ASP A 878 -20.55 5.19 2.88
C ASP A 878 -20.47 6.16 4.07
N PRO A 879 -21.40 6.06 5.05
CA PRO A 879 -21.38 6.92 6.23
C PRO A 879 -20.15 6.69 7.12
N SER A 880 -19.54 5.50 7.12
CA SER A 880 -18.37 5.19 7.95
C SER A 880 -17.08 5.91 7.49
N LYS A 881 -17.11 6.50 6.30
CA LYS A 881 -16.06 7.40 5.81
C LYS A 881 -16.27 8.85 6.21
N ILE A 882 -17.43 9.24 6.76
CA ILE A 882 -17.74 10.64 7.06
C ILE A 882 -17.43 10.94 8.53
N VAL A 883 -16.50 11.86 8.78
CA VAL A 883 -16.01 12.22 10.11
C VAL A 883 -16.56 13.57 10.54
N LEU A 884 -17.17 13.62 11.72
CA LEU A 884 -17.80 14.83 12.24
C LEU A 884 -16.79 15.83 12.80
N GLY A 885 -16.77 17.05 12.28
CA GLY A 885 -15.97 18.14 12.84
C GLY A 885 -16.59 18.78 14.08
N ALA A 886 -15.75 18.98 15.09
CA ALA A 886 -16.04 19.75 16.29
C ALA A 886 -14.94 20.78 16.54
N THR A 887 -15.25 21.83 17.30
CA THR A 887 -14.28 22.85 17.66
C THR A 887 -14.36 23.18 19.15
N ILE A 888 -13.20 23.36 19.76
CA ILE A 888 -13.08 23.93 21.12
C ILE A 888 -12.80 25.43 21.07
N ASN A 889 -12.75 26.01 19.88
CA ASN A 889 -12.50 27.42 19.66
C ASN A 889 -13.78 28.23 19.59
N SER A 890 -13.62 29.54 19.75
CA SER A 890 -14.63 30.51 19.38
C SER A 890 -14.83 30.39 17.88
N GLN A 891 -16.08 30.18 17.48
CA GLN A 891 -16.50 30.00 16.11
C GLN A 891 -17.47 31.13 15.71
N TRP A 892 -17.58 31.37 14.42
CA TRP A 892 -18.54 32.29 13.85
C TRP A 892 -19.97 31.72 13.91
N GLY A 893 -20.94 32.62 13.95
CA GLY A 893 -22.35 32.32 13.80
C GLY A 893 -23.13 33.59 13.41
N PRO A 894 -24.34 33.45 12.86
CA PRO A 894 -25.17 34.58 12.43
C PRO A 894 -25.48 35.57 13.56
N ASP A 895 -25.69 35.07 14.78
CA ASP A 895 -25.92 35.88 15.98
C ASP A 895 -24.63 36.38 16.66
N GLY A 896 -23.48 36.21 16.00
CA GLY A 896 -22.15 36.54 16.52
C GLY A 896 -21.35 35.32 16.98
N ARG A 897 -20.12 35.59 17.42
CA ARG A 897 -19.18 34.54 17.83
C ARG A 897 -19.63 33.87 19.12
N PHE A 898 -19.50 32.55 19.18
CA PHE A 898 -19.74 31.76 20.38
C PHE A 898 -18.71 30.64 20.51
N VAL A 899 -18.72 29.93 21.63
CA VAL A 899 -17.91 28.74 21.86
C VAL A 899 -18.87 27.59 22.10
N GLU A 900 -18.62 26.45 21.45
CA GLU A 900 -19.42 25.26 21.67
C GLU A 900 -19.11 24.65 23.05
N THR A 901 -20.16 24.21 23.74
CA THR A 901 -20.02 23.65 25.08
C THR A 901 -19.40 22.25 25.05
N ARG A 902 -18.59 21.92 26.07
CA ARG A 902 -18.03 20.57 26.27
C ARG A 902 -19.10 19.49 26.26
N GLU A 903 -20.23 19.75 26.91
CA GLU A 903 -21.35 18.83 26.92
C GLU A 903 -21.94 18.60 25.52
N ASN A 904 -22.08 19.64 24.69
CA ASN A 904 -22.62 19.48 23.35
C ASN A 904 -21.65 18.75 22.42
N ASN A 905 -20.34 19.06 22.47
CA ASN A 905 -19.34 18.32 21.69
C ASN A 905 -19.31 16.83 22.07
N ILE A 906 -19.40 16.49 23.36
CA ILE A 906 -19.52 15.08 23.78
C ILE A 906 -20.83 14.44 23.27
N LYS A 907 -21.96 15.15 23.29
CA LYS A 907 -23.23 14.65 22.73
C LYS A 907 -23.14 14.42 21.23
N ARG A 908 -22.46 15.30 20.50
CA ARG A 908 -22.26 15.21 19.05
C ARG A 908 -21.36 14.03 18.69
N ALA A 909 -20.28 13.80 19.45
CA ALA A 909 -19.44 12.60 19.30
C ALA A 909 -20.26 11.31 19.48
N LYS A 910 -21.01 11.18 20.59
CA LYS A 910 -21.92 10.05 20.81
C LYS A 910 -22.94 9.85 19.69
N TRP A 911 -23.52 10.95 19.22
CA TRP A 911 -24.53 10.92 18.17
C TRP A 911 -23.95 10.37 16.87
N GLN A 912 -22.75 10.81 16.44
CA GLN A 912 -22.20 10.37 15.16
C GLN A 912 -21.96 8.86 15.15
N LYS A 913 -21.43 8.31 16.25
CA LYS A 913 -21.20 6.88 16.41
C LYS A 913 -22.50 6.09 16.39
N ALA A 914 -23.53 6.59 17.08
CA ALA A 914 -24.85 5.97 17.09
C ALA A 914 -25.53 5.98 15.71
N GLN A 915 -25.13 6.86 14.80
CA GLN A 915 -25.61 6.89 13.42
C GLN A 915 -24.71 6.12 12.44
N GLY A 916 -23.61 5.52 12.91
CA GLY A 916 -22.67 4.77 12.07
C GLY A 916 -21.73 5.63 11.23
N TYR A 917 -21.51 6.89 11.64
CA TYR A 917 -20.50 7.75 11.03
C TYR A 917 -19.08 7.39 11.48
N GLY A 918 -18.09 7.83 10.71
CA GLY A 918 -16.70 7.42 10.78
C GLY A 918 -15.86 7.96 11.94
N GLY A 919 -16.48 8.55 12.96
CA GLY A 919 -15.80 9.21 14.07
C GLY A 919 -15.95 10.72 14.11
N PHE A 920 -15.03 11.38 14.82
CA PHE A 920 -14.98 12.83 14.93
C PHE A 920 -13.55 13.35 14.86
N PHE A 921 -13.42 14.63 14.48
CA PHE A 921 -12.19 15.38 14.63
C PHE A 921 -12.42 16.65 15.44
N ILE A 922 -11.38 17.13 16.14
CA ILE A 922 -11.42 18.41 16.85
C ILE A 922 -10.45 19.44 16.26
N TRP A 923 -10.96 20.67 16.08
CA TRP A 923 -10.16 21.88 15.93
C TRP A 923 -10.09 22.60 17.29
N THR A 924 -9.01 22.50 18.05
CA THR A 924 -7.70 21.90 17.76
C THR A 924 -6.95 21.64 19.07
N LEU A 925 -5.87 20.85 19.05
CA LEU A 925 -4.90 20.78 20.14
C LEU A 925 -3.72 21.73 19.89
N GLY A 926 -3.23 22.35 20.97
CA GLY A 926 -2.12 23.29 20.97
C GLY A 926 -2.60 24.75 21.03
N SER A 927 -3.66 25.11 20.30
CA SER A 927 -4.21 26.47 20.32
C SER A 927 -5.68 26.48 20.65
N ASN A 928 -6.08 27.40 21.55
CA ASN A 928 -7.49 27.61 21.80
C ASN A 928 -7.80 29.06 22.20
N THR A 929 -8.98 29.56 21.82
CA THR A 929 -9.44 30.91 22.20
C THR A 929 -9.99 31.00 23.63
N GLN A 930 -10.07 29.88 24.35
CA GLN A 930 -10.60 29.80 25.72
C GLN A 930 -9.50 29.90 26.79
N SER A 931 -8.23 30.00 26.39
CA SER A 931 -7.07 29.96 27.29
C SER A 931 -6.94 28.66 28.10
N LEU A 932 -7.45 27.54 27.60
CA LEU A 932 -7.27 26.21 28.19
C LEU A 932 -5.79 25.82 28.13
N SER A 933 -5.27 25.30 29.23
CA SER A 933 -3.96 24.66 29.30
C SER A 933 -3.90 23.41 28.40
N MET A 934 -2.68 22.94 28.09
CA MET A 934 -2.53 21.71 27.29
C MET A 934 -3.19 20.50 27.98
N GLN A 935 -3.09 20.41 29.30
CA GLN A 935 -3.77 19.37 30.09
C GLN A 935 -5.29 19.43 29.90
N GLU A 936 -5.90 20.61 30.04
CA GLU A 936 -7.35 20.77 29.89
C GLU A 936 -7.83 20.45 28.46
N GLN A 937 -7.04 20.78 27.44
CA GLN A 937 -7.34 20.43 26.05
C GLN A 937 -7.30 18.90 25.84
N VAL A 938 -6.27 18.23 26.35
CA VAL A 938 -6.13 16.77 26.27
C VAL A 938 -7.23 16.06 27.05
N GLU A 939 -7.58 16.54 28.25
CA GLU A 939 -8.69 16.01 29.04
C GLU A 939 -10.03 16.17 28.30
N TYR A 940 -10.26 17.31 27.63
CA TYR A 940 -11.45 17.51 26.81
C TYR A 940 -11.49 16.48 25.68
N PHE A 941 -10.41 16.36 24.90
CA PHE A 941 -10.36 15.41 23.80
C PHE A 941 -10.59 13.97 24.26
N ASN A 942 -9.93 13.56 25.35
CA ASN A 942 -10.10 12.24 25.95
C ASN A 942 -11.53 12.01 26.49
N ASP A 943 -12.20 13.03 27.01
CA ASP A 943 -13.61 12.92 27.42
C ASP A 943 -14.54 12.67 26.23
N MET A 944 -14.28 13.31 25.09
CA MET A 944 -15.03 13.06 23.86
C MET A 944 -14.83 11.62 23.38
N ILE A 945 -13.62 11.06 23.52
CA ILE A 945 -13.31 9.67 23.16
C ILE A 945 -13.97 8.68 24.12
N SER A 946 -13.72 8.82 25.42
CA SER A 946 -14.14 7.87 26.46
C SER A 946 -15.65 7.76 26.64
N HIS A 947 -16.38 8.81 26.26
CA HIS A 947 -17.83 8.82 26.30
C HIS A 947 -18.44 8.64 24.92
N ASN A 948 -17.69 8.38 23.85
CA ASN A 948 -18.20 8.13 22.51
C ASN A 948 -18.91 6.78 22.39
#